data_AF-A0A4R4PTH7-F1
#
_entry.id   AF-A0A4R4PTH7-F1
#
_cell.length_a   1.000
_cell.length_b   1.000
_cell.length_c   1.000
_cell.angle_alpha   90.00
_cell.angle_beta   90.00
_cell.angle_gamma   90.00
#
_symmetry.space_group_name_H-M   'P 1'
#
loop_
_entity.id
_entity.type
_entity.pdbx_description
1 polymer ?
#
loop_
_entity_poly.entity_id
_entity_poly.type
_entity_poly.pdbx_seq_one_letter_code
_entity_poly.pdbx_strand_id
1 'polypeptide(L)'
;MRRRLLALLLSLALCAVVSPPVTAEAASLAKPDLAPTPPMGWNSWNTFACDINEALIRDTADAMVSSGMAAAGYEYVNIDDCWMAPQRDGSGRLQADPVRFPSGIKAIADYVHARGLKLGIYSSAGSHTCQGLPASLGHETVDAQSWASWGVDLLKYDNCGEQNGIPATTRYKTMADALQATGRPILYSICEWGQNQPWLWGANAGGHMWRTTGDIANNWSSVMSLLDQQVGLEQYSGPNAWNDPDMLEVGNSGLTYAESRAHMSLWSIINSPLIAGNDLRSMPASTRDLLTDPDVVAVNQDWAGRQGAKLRDDGDVEVWSKKLSDGSAAVVLLNRSPNVTTISTTASALGLPAASAYTVKELWSNAVRASAVNVRAQVGAHDAAMFRVTPGAAADVAPMVVPEAVPTKAYVSTEGRVDVQTQLHNDGPTAVTGAQISLTAPAPWTATPDGPTQLGTVGAGQTGSVTWHLAANQPALGPVALTTNASWTWNGSAQSASGAGRFVVANPPAVGRTTLSDGPWVFADNGWGPVERNLSVGEQAAGDGKPLTVAGTVYPKGLGTHAPGRIGYFLDAQCTQLTTKVGIDDEVADRGEVQFEIWGDGTRLAQATATGAGGAVTLNANLTGVQVVELVVDPKGSPDFDHADWLAPELTCVGTPPPVGKSKLADRPWTSMSNGWGPVERNRSNGEQPAGDGQPLTVAGSVYPSGLGAHANGSITFHLGKRCSSLTMSVGIDDEVGDRGQVHFEVWGDGTRLAQADATGAGAVVPLTADLTNVTTLDLRLDSAGSVDFDHADWLSPEVTCT
;
A
#
# COMPACT_ATOMS: atom_id res chain seq x y z
N MET A 1 -80.26 33.95 43.89
CA MET A 1 -79.66 34.74 44.98
C MET A 1 -78.44 35.48 44.43
N ARG A 2 -78.38 36.81 44.63
CA ARG A 2 -77.21 37.73 44.57
C ARG A 2 -76.47 37.83 43.21
N ARG A 3 -76.63 38.94 42.45
CA ARG A 3 -75.90 40.25 42.53
C ARG A 3 -74.43 40.10 42.09
N ARG A 4 -73.79 40.90 41.23
CA ARG A 4 -74.01 42.21 40.56
C ARG A 4 -72.85 42.35 39.55
N LEU A 5 -73.05 43.01 38.41
CA LEU A 5 -71.95 43.68 37.69
C LEU A 5 -72.50 45.01 37.17
N LEU A 6 -71.93 46.08 37.72
CA LEU A 6 -72.25 47.47 37.44
C LEU A 6 -71.17 48.02 36.51
N ALA A 7 -71.61 48.81 35.54
CA ALA A 7 -70.79 49.48 34.56
C ALA A 7 -70.11 50.75 35.11
N LEU A 8 -69.12 51.19 34.32
CA LEU A 8 -68.82 52.58 33.95
C LEU A 8 -67.67 53.35 34.65
N LEU A 9 -66.79 53.89 33.77
CA LEU A 9 -66.08 55.19 33.77
C LEU A 9 -64.55 55.12 33.91
N LEU A 10 -63.80 55.31 32.82
CA LEU A 10 -63.30 56.57 32.22
C LEU A 10 -62.05 57.12 32.92
N SER A 11 -60.89 57.00 32.27
CA SER A 11 -59.83 58.02 32.29
C SER A 11 -58.85 57.76 31.13
N LEU A 12 -58.96 58.61 30.10
CA LEU A 12 -57.97 58.79 29.04
C LEU A 12 -56.68 59.36 29.67
N ALA A 13 -55.56 58.68 29.48
CA ALA A 13 -54.23 59.28 29.61
C ALA A 13 -53.45 58.98 28.32
N LEU A 14 -53.08 60.06 27.64
CA LEU A 14 -52.37 60.11 26.37
C LEU A 14 -50.88 59.79 26.64
N CYS A 15 -50.44 58.57 26.32
CA CYS A 15 -49.01 58.24 26.24
C CYS A 15 -48.66 57.96 24.78
N ALA A 16 -47.96 58.91 24.15
CA ALA A 16 -47.31 58.69 22.87
C ALA A 16 -46.16 57.70 23.08
N VAL A 17 -46.35 56.45 22.67
CA VAL A 17 -45.27 55.45 22.61
C VAL A 17 -44.49 55.72 21.34
N VAL A 18 -43.31 56.33 21.48
CA VAL A 18 -42.29 56.32 20.43
C VAL A 18 -41.72 54.91 20.39
N SER A 19 -42.12 54.11 19.40
CA SER A 19 -41.47 52.83 19.12
C SER A 19 -40.06 53.10 18.58
N PRO A 20 -39.00 52.44 19.09
CA PRO A 20 -37.71 52.48 18.42
C PRO A 20 -37.85 51.81 17.04
N PRO A 21 -37.03 52.19 16.04
CA PRO A 21 -37.01 51.49 14.77
C PRO A 21 -36.65 50.03 15.05
N VAL A 22 -37.53 49.12 14.64
CA VAL A 22 -37.21 47.69 14.56
C VAL A 22 -36.07 47.59 13.55
N THR A 23 -34.85 47.40 14.03
CA THR A 23 -33.78 46.86 13.21
C THR A 23 -34.25 45.48 12.77
N ALA A 24 -34.66 45.36 11.52
CA ALA A 24 -34.82 44.07 10.89
C ALA A 24 -33.46 43.40 10.95
N GLU A 25 -33.32 42.44 11.87
CA GLU A 25 -32.25 41.46 11.83
C GLU A 25 -32.36 40.83 10.43
N ALA A 26 -31.36 41.08 9.58
CA ALA A 26 -31.32 40.49 8.26
C ALA A 26 -31.39 38.98 8.47
N ALA A 27 -32.52 38.38 8.14
CA ALA A 27 -32.67 36.94 8.21
C ALA A 27 -31.55 36.36 7.34
N SER A 28 -30.62 35.63 7.97
CA SER A 28 -29.70 34.77 7.24
C SER A 28 -30.56 33.95 6.29
N LEU A 29 -30.37 34.13 4.98
CA LEU A 29 -31.00 33.23 4.03
C LEU A 29 -30.53 31.82 4.40
N ALA A 30 -31.47 30.89 4.46
CA ALA A 30 -31.12 29.51 4.72
C ALA A 30 -30.38 28.99 3.47
N LYS A 31 -29.25 28.31 3.67
CA LYS A 31 -28.56 27.60 2.60
C LYS A 31 -29.55 26.64 1.89
N PRO A 32 -29.63 26.66 0.55
CA PRO A 32 -30.53 25.78 -0.20
C PRO A 32 -30.14 24.29 -0.06
N ASP A 33 -31.10 23.40 -0.28
CA ASP A 33 -30.86 21.96 -0.33
C ASP A 33 -30.47 21.55 -1.76
N LEU A 34 -29.16 21.50 -2.04
CA LEU A 34 -28.62 21.24 -3.39
C LEU A 34 -27.78 19.96 -3.48
N ALA A 35 -27.39 19.39 -2.35
CA ALA A 35 -26.59 18.15 -2.30
C ALA A 35 -27.22 17.12 -1.35
N PRO A 36 -28.48 16.69 -1.56
CA PRO A 36 -29.14 15.70 -0.70
C PRO A 36 -28.40 14.35 -0.67
N THR A 37 -27.63 14.06 -1.73
CA THR A 37 -26.63 13.00 -1.84
C THR A 37 -25.29 13.61 -2.28
N PRO A 38 -24.16 12.89 -2.20
CA PRO A 38 -22.87 13.40 -2.66
C PRO A 38 -22.93 13.83 -4.14
N PRO A 39 -22.48 15.05 -4.49
CA PRO A 39 -22.49 15.51 -5.87
C PRO A 39 -21.66 14.63 -6.80
N MET A 40 -22.11 14.47 -8.05
CA MET A 40 -21.40 13.71 -9.09
C MET A 40 -21.17 14.58 -10.33
N GLY A 41 -19.98 14.51 -10.91
CA GLY A 41 -19.62 15.35 -12.05
C GLY A 41 -18.22 15.12 -12.59
N TRP A 42 -17.69 16.10 -13.29
CA TRP A 42 -16.35 16.11 -13.86
C TRP A 42 -15.70 17.47 -13.63
N ASN A 43 -14.39 17.49 -13.50
CA ASN A 43 -13.60 18.70 -13.37
C ASN A 43 -12.40 18.66 -14.33
N SER A 44 -12.07 19.81 -14.94
CA SER A 44 -11.00 19.92 -15.93
C SER A 44 -9.58 19.79 -15.39
N TRP A 45 -9.35 19.92 -14.09
CA TRP A 45 -8.02 20.16 -13.53
C TRP A 45 -7.03 19.00 -13.70
N ASN A 46 -7.35 17.81 -13.21
CA ASN A 46 -6.37 16.70 -13.11
C ASN A 46 -5.73 16.33 -14.45
N THR A 47 -6.49 16.40 -15.55
CA THR A 47 -5.97 16.08 -16.89
C THR A 47 -5.44 17.30 -17.64
N PHE A 48 -6.12 18.45 -17.54
CA PHE A 48 -5.88 19.56 -18.46
C PHE A 48 -5.15 20.75 -17.82
N ALA A 49 -5.16 20.88 -16.49
CA ALA A 49 -4.64 22.03 -15.76
C ALA A 49 -5.10 23.35 -16.43
N CYS A 50 -4.17 24.23 -16.82
CA CYS A 50 -4.48 25.46 -17.55
C CYS A 50 -4.75 25.27 -19.06
N ASP A 51 -4.59 24.10 -19.66
CA ASP A 51 -4.85 23.86 -21.10
C ASP A 51 -6.33 23.59 -21.37
N ILE A 52 -7.16 24.59 -21.05
CA ILE A 52 -8.62 24.52 -21.19
C ILE A 52 -9.13 25.61 -22.12
N ASN A 53 -10.21 25.30 -22.85
CA ASN A 53 -10.92 26.24 -23.71
C ASN A 53 -12.39 25.83 -23.88
N GLU A 54 -13.17 26.71 -24.50
CA GLU A 54 -14.60 26.50 -24.74
C GLU A 54 -14.91 25.22 -25.51
N ALA A 55 -14.10 24.85 -26.52
CA ALA A 55 -14.32 23.65 -27.30
C ALA A 55 -14.14 22.39 -26.44
N LEU A 56 -13.08 22.33 -25.62
CA LEU A 56 -12.85 21.25 -24.66
C LEU A 56 -14.06 21.07 -23.74
N ILE A 57 -14.57 22.15 -23.13
CA ILE A 57 -15.69 22.04 -22.18
C ILE A 57 -16.96 21.55 -22.89
N ARG A 58 -17.23 22.01 -24.12
CA ARG A 58 -18.37 21.56 -24.93
C ARG A 58 -18.24 20.07 -25.29
N ASP A 59 -17.07 19.65 -25.78
CA ASP A 59 -16.80 18.27 -26.17
C ASP A 59 -16.89 17.32 -24.97
N THR A 60 -16.41 17.75 -23.79
CA THR A 60 -16.52 16.97 -22.56
C THR A 60 -17.97 16.85 -22.09
N ALA A 61 -18.78 17.91 -22.20
CA ALA A 61 -20.22 17.83 -21.91
C ALA A 61 -20.94 16.85 -22.86
N ASP A 62 -20.58 16.84 -24.15
CA ASP A 62 -21.06 15.85 -25.12
C ASP A 62 -20.60 14.41 -24.77
N ALA A 63 -19.34 14.25 -24.36
CA ALA A 63 -18.80 12.96 -23.93
C ALA A 63 -19.48 12.42 -22.67
N MET A 64 -19.79 13.28 -21.69
CA MET A 64 -20.49 12.90 -20.47
C MET A 64 -21.89 12.35 -20.76
N VAL A 65 -22.61 12.93 -21.73
CA VAL A 65 -23.92 12.41 -22.16
C VAL A 65 -23.77 11.13 -22.98
N SER A 66 -22.94 11.16 -24.02
CA SER A 66 -22.83 10.05 -24.98
C SER A 66 -22.19 8.79 -24.41
N SER A 67 -21.35 8.92 -23.37
CA SER A 67 -20.80 7.78 -22.63
C SER A 67 -21.79 7.14 -21.66
N GLY A 68 -22.91 7.81 -21.35
CA GLY A 68 -23.86 7.34 -20.33
C GLY A 68 -23.52 7.75 -18.90
N MET A 69 -22.44 8.50 -18.67
CA MET A 69 -22.12 9.05 -17.34
C MET A 69 -23.24 9.96 -16.81
N ALA A 70 -23.82 10.79 -17.68
CA ALA A 70 -24.98 11.61 -17.32
C ALA A 70 -26.16 10.75 -16.80
N ALA A 71 -26.41 9.60 -17.43
CA ALA A 71 -27.45 8.67 -17.01
C ALA A 71 -27.11 7.94 -15.69
N ALA A 72 -25.82 7.80 -15.37
CA ALA A 72 -25.35 7.25 -14.10
C ALA A 72 -25.38 8.28 -12.95
N GLY A 73 -25.67 9.56 -13.23
CA GLY A 73 -25.84 10.61 -12.21
C GLY A 73 -24.80 11.74 -12.27
N TYR A 74 -23.78 11.64 -13.13
CA TYR A 74 -22.79 12.69 -13.31
C TYR A 74 -23.41 13.90 -14.01
N GLU A 75 -23.70 14.97 -13.26
CA GLU A 75 -24.45 16.12 -13.77
C GLU A 75 -23.66 17.43 -13.83
N TYR A 76 -22.58 17.57 -13.06
CA TYR A 76 -21.78 18.81 -13.01
C TYR A 76 -20.59 18.76 -13.98
N VAL A 77 -20.50 19.73 -14.90
CA VAL A 77 -19.33 19.99 -15.75
C VAL A 77 -18.60 21.20 -15.17
N ASN A 78 -17.54 20.97 -14.40
CA ASN A 78 -16.84 22.00 -13.65
C ASN A 78 -15.64 22.53 -14.44
N ILE A 79 -15.63 23.85 -14.68
CA ILE A 79 -14.47 24.57 -15.20
C ILE A 79 -13.59 24.98 -14.01
N ASP A 80 -12.36 24.49 -13.95
CA ASP A 80 -11.40 24.83 -12.89
C ASP A 80 -10.60 26.11 -13.21
N ASP A 81 -9.45 26.33 -12.57
CA ASP A 81 -8.63 27.55 -12.75
C ASP A 81 -8.26 27.83 -14.23
N CYS A 82 -7.75 29.03 -14.49
CA CYS A 82 -7.32 29.49 -15.82
C CYS A 82 -8.42 29.77 -16.84
N TRP A 83 -9.68 29.92 -16.39
CA TRP A 83 -10.81 30.33 -17.25
C TRP A 83 -10.95 31.84 -17.42
N MET A 84 -10.53 32.61 -16.42
CA MET A 84 -10.69 34.07 -16.41
C MET A 84 -9.57 34.80 -17.17
N ALA A 85 -9.91 35.97 -17.70
CA ALA A 85 -8.95 36.91 -18.24
C ALA A 85 -8.02 37.42 -17.11
N PRO A 86 -6.78 37.85 -17.43
CA PRO A 86 -5.83 38.34 -16.44
C PRO A 86 -6.26 39.60 -15.68
N GLN A 87 -7.32 40.28 -16.12
CA GLN A 87 -7.80 41.54 -15.54
C GLN A 87 -9.33 41.54 -15.45
N ARG A 88 -9.86 42.19 -14.41
CA ARG A 88 -11.28 42.50 -14.27
C ARG A 88 -11.69 43.60 -15.26
N ASP A 89 -12.99 43.68 -15.57
CA ASP A 89 -13.51 44.79 -16.36
C ASP A 89 -13.53 46.12 -15.58
N GLY A 90 -13.87 47.22 -16.25
CA GLY A 90 -13.94 48.54 -15.63
C GLY A 90 -15.00 48.69 -14.52
N SER A 91 -15.88 47.70 -14.34
CA SER A 91 -16.84 47.61 -13.23
C SER A 91 -16.38 46.65 -12.13
N GLY A 92 -15.15 46.14 -12.21
CA GLY A 92 -14.57 45.23 -11.24
C GLY A 92 -15.10 43.79 -11.34
N ARG A 93 -15.71 43.37 -12.46
CA ARG A 93 -16.19 41.99 -12.66
C ARG A 93 -15.11 41.11 -13.27
N LEU A 94 -15.06 39.84 -12.86
CA LEU A 94 -14.31 38.82 -13.60
C LEU A 94 -14.81 38.73 -15.05
N GLN A 95 -13.89 38.46 -15.98
CA GLN A 95 -14.17 38.25 -17.40
C GLN A 95 -13.66 36.88 -17.79
N ALA A 96 -14.34 36.19 -18.70
CA ALA A 96 -13.77 35.00 -19.33
C ALA A 96 -12.57 35.40 -20.19
N ASP A 97 -11.55 34.55 -20.26
CA ASP A 97 -10.44 34.80 -21.19
C ASP A 97 -10.98 34.82 -22.64
N PRO A 98 -10.79 35.92 -23.40
CA PRO A 98 -11.44 36.11 -24.70
C PRO A 98 -10.86 35.22 -25.80
N VAL A 99 -9.70 34.59 -25.57
CA VAL A 99 -9.08 33.65 -26.51
C VAL A 99 -9.57 32.24 -26.24
N ARG A 100 -9.57 31.82 -24.97
CA ARG A 100 -9.99 30.47 -24.55
C ARG A 100 -11.51 30.31 -24.57
N PHE A 101 -12.24 31.36 -24.20
CA PHE A 101 -13.69 31.37 -24.03
C PHE A 101 -14.33 32.54 -24.79
N PRO A 102 -14.18 32.60 -26.13
CA PRO A 102 -14.60 33.74 -26.95
C PRO A 102 -16.11 34.02 -26.88
N SER A 103 -16.95 33.02 -26.59
CA SER A 103 -18.39 33.21 -26.43
C SER A 103 -18.80 33.63 -25.01
N GLY A 104 -17.86 33.62 -24.07
CA GLY A 104 -18.10 33.87 -22.64
C GLY A 104 -18.78 32.72 -21.90
N ILE A 105 -18.69 32.74 -20.56
CA ILE A 105 -19.18 31.64 -19.71
C ILE A 105 -20.68 31.40 -19.85
N LYS A 106 -21.50 32.46 -20.04
CA LYS A 106 -22.94 32.29 -20.21
C LYS A 106 -23.28 31.38 -21.39
N ALA A 107 -22.62 31.53 -22.54
CA ALA A 107 -22.88 30.72 -23.72
C ALA A 107 -22.45 29.24 -23.54
N ILE A 108 -21.57 28.98 -22.57
CA ILE A 108 -21.13 27.63 -22.20
C ILE A 108 -22.14 27.02 -21.23
N ALA A 109 -22.59 27.78 -20.23
CA ALA A 109 -23.66 27.36 -19.33
C ALA A 109 -24.93 26.98 -20.11
N ASP A 110 -25.37 27.86 -21.03
CA ASP A 110 -26.54 27.60 -21.88
C ASP A 110 -26.38 26.28 -22.69
N TYR A 111 -25.16 25.95 -23.12
CA TYR A 111 -24.87 24.72 -23.89
C TYR A 111 -24.83 23.45 -23.03
N VAL A 112 -24.26 23.55 -21.83
CA VAL A 112 -24.24 22.48 -20.83
C VAL A 112 -25.67 22.20 -20.36
N HIS A 113 -26.46 23.24 -20.08
CA HIS A 113 -27.88 23.12 -19.73
C HIS A 113 -28.72 22.49 -20.84
N ALA A 114 -28.44 22.80 -22.12
CA ALA A 114 -29.13 22.18 -23.25
C ALA A 114 -28.91 20.66 -23.35
N ARG A 115 -27.93 20.10 -22.62
CA ARG A 115 -27.66 18.66 -22.49
C ARG A 115 -28.26 18.04 -21.23
N GLY A 116 -28.98 18.82 -20.43
CA GLY A 116 -29.49 18.39 -19.13
C GLY A 116 -28.42 18.31 -18.04
N LEU A 117 -27.25 18.91 -18.26
CA LEU A 117 -26.16 19.00 -17.31
C LEU A 117 -26.16 20.36 -16.59
N LYS A 118 -25.31 20.52 -15.59
CA LYS A 118 -25.08 21.72 -14.77
C LYS A 118 -23.65 22.23 -14.95
N LEU A 119 -23.42 23.54 -14.95
CA LEU A 119 -22.08 24.12 -15.10
C LEU A 119 -21.50 24.55 -13.75
N GLY A 120 -20.29 24.08 -13.44
CA GLY A 120 -19.49 24.60 -12.32
C GLY A 120 -18.42 25.59 -12.76
N ILE A 121 -18.02 26.46 -11.84
CA ILE A 121 -16.92 27.42 -12.04
C ILE A 121 -16.01 27.45 -10.81
N TYR A 122 -14.84 28.04 -10.99
CA TYR A 122 -13.79 28.15 -9.98
C TYR A 122 -13.42 29.61 -9.65
N SER A 123 -13.10 29.87 -8.38
CA SER A 123 -12.38 31.06 -7.91
C SER A 123 -11.66 30.74 -6.59
N SER A 124 -10.99 31.72 -5.98
CA SER A 124 -10.32 31.59 -4.68
C SER A 124 -10.82 32.61 -3.66
N ALA A 125 -10.85 32.21 -2.39
CA ALA A 125 -11.09 33.03 -1.21
C ALA A 125 -9.83 33.83 -0.78
N GLY A 126 -9.10 34.38 -1.75
CA GLY A 126 -7.91 35.21 -1.58
C GLY A 126 -7.78 36.25 -2.69
N SER A 127 -6.66 36.98 -2.73
CA SER A 127 -6.44 38.05 -3.71
C SER A 127 -6.25 37.55 -5.16
N HIS A 128 -5.82 36.30 -5.33
CA HIS A 128 -5.62 35.64 -6.63
C HIS A 128 -5.89 34.14 -6.53
N THR A 129 -6.10 33.50 -7.67
CA THR A 129 -6.24 32.03 -7.78
C THR A 129 -4.89 31.35 -7.59
N CYS A 130 -4.86 30.02 -7.50
CA CYS A 130 -3.58 29.30 -7.37
C CYS A 130 -2.66 29.50 -8.58
N GLN A 131 -3.20 29.84 -9.76
CA GLN A 131 -2.43 30.22 -10.95
C GLN A 131 -2.19 31.73 -11.10
N GLY A 132 -2.40 32.51 -10.03
CA GLY A 132 -2.09 33.95 -10.01
C GLY A 132 -3.07 34.83 -10.78
N LEU A 133 -4.26 34.34 -11.13
CA LEU A 133 -5.30 35.11 -11.82
C LEU A 133 -6.21 35.84 -10.82
N PRO A 134 -7.00 36.85 -11.25
CA PRO A 134 -7.89 37.56 -10.34
C PRO A 134 -8.87 36.61 -9.62
N ALA A 135 -8.96 36.72 -8.29
CA ALA A 135 -9.88 35.96 -7.45
C ALA A 135 -10.83 36.87 -6.64
N SER A 136 -11.64 36.31 -5.75
CA SER A 136 -12.89 36.94 -5.30
C SER A 136 -12.88 37.58 -3.91
N LEU A 137 -11.76 37.57 -3.18
CA LEU A 137 -11.70 38.23 -1.87
C LEU A 137 -11.96 39.74 -2.01
N GLY A 138 -12.99 40.26 -1.34
CA GLY A 138 -13.45 41.65 -1.46
C GLY A 138 -14.30 41.95 -2.69
N HIS A 139 -14.53 40.95 -3.55
CA HIS A 139 -15.36 41.03 -4.77
C HIS A 139 -16.50 40.00 -4.77
N GLU A 140 -16.81 39.40 -3.62
CA GLU A 140 -17.72 38.26 -3.50
C GLU A 140 -19.11 38.56 -4.08
N THR A 141 -19.69 39.70 -3.71
CA THR A 141 -21.03 40.12 -4.18
C THR A 141 -21.08 40.28 -5.71
N VAL A 142 -20.08 40.94 -6.29
CA VAL A 142 -20.07 41.23 -7.74
C VAL A 142 -19.78 39.97 -8.56
N ASP A 143 -18.93 39.08 -8.04
CA ASP A 143 -18.61 37.82 -8.70
C ASP A 143 -19.79 36.84 -8.60
N ALA A 144 -20.42 36.70 -7.44
CA ALA A 144 -21.62 35.89 -7.26
C ALA A 144 -22.76 36.34 -8.20
N GLN A 145 -23.01 37.65 -8.31
CA GLN A 145 -23.99 38.19 -9.26
C GLN A 145 -23.64 37.86 -10.71
N SER A 146 -22.36 37.90 -11.07
CA SER A 146 -21.89 37.56 -12.42
C SER A 146 -22.17 36.09 -12.72
N TRP A 147 -21.78 35.17 -11.85
CA TRP A 147 -22.03 33.73 -11.99
C TRP A 147 -23.52 33.40 -12.05
N ALA A 148 -24.34 34.05 -11.21
CA ALA A 148 -25.79 33.90 -11.26
C ALA A 148 -26.37 34.37 -12.62
N SER A 149 -25.88 35.49 -13.15
CA SER A 149 -26.31 36.01 -14.46
C SER A 149 -25.87 35.15 -15.65
N TRP A 150 -24.75 34.41 -15.50
CA TRP A 150 -24.23 33.51 -16.53
C TRP A 150 -24.89 32.14 -16.49
N GLY A 151 -25.57 31.78 -15.40
CA GLY A 151 -26.20 30.47 -15.26
C GLY A 151 -25.29 29.40 -14.64
N VAL A 152 -24.30 29.79 -13.83
CA VAL A 152 -23.47 28.85 -13.08
C VAL A 152 -24.30 28.14 -12.00
N ASP A 153 -24.04 26.85 -11.77
CA ASP A 153 -24.78 25.98 -10.84
C ASP A 153 -23.90 25.46 -9.69
N LEU A 154 -22.58 25.58 -9.78
CA LEU A 154 -21.62 25.19 -8.76
C LEU A 154 -20.44 26.17 -8.71
N LEU A 155 -19.97 26.49 -7.50
CA LEU A 155 -18.71 27.19 -7.28
C LEU A 155 -17.77 26.28 -6.46
N LYS A 156 -16.60 25.94 -7.03
CA LYS A 156 -15.42 25.50 -6.27
C LYS A 156 -14.67 26.74 -5.83
N TYR A 157 -14.46 26.89 -4.51
CA TYR A 157 -13.89 28.10 -3.93
C TYR A 157 -12.63 27.80 -3.13
N ASP A 158 -11.49 28.09 -3.74
CA ASP A 158 -10.15 27.79 -3.27
C ASP A 158 -9.68 28.69 -2.12
N ASN A 159 -8.44 28.51 -1.66
CA ASN A 159 -7.85 29.21 -0.51
C ASN A 159 -6.49 29.88 -0.82
N CYS A 160 -6.03 29.84 -2.07
CA CYS A 160 -4.83 30.54 -2.56
C CYS A 160 -4.95 32.08 -2.51
N GLY A 161 -3.80 32.75 -2.53
CA GLY A 161 -3.69 34.21 -2.55
C GLY A 161 -3.72 34.88 -1.18
N GLU A 162 -3.46 36.19 -1.15
CA GLU A 162 -3.40 36.93 0.13
C GLU A 162 -4.80 36.99 0.76
N GLN A 163 -4.90 36.57 2.03
CA GLN A 163 -6.15 36.50 2.78
C GLN A 163 -6.39 37.74 3.66
N ASN A 164 -5.44 38.69 3.68
CA ASN A 164 -5.48 39.94 4.45
C ASN A 164 -5.75 39.76 5.96
N GLY A 165 -5.35 38.62 6.53
CA GLY A 165 -5.60 38.27 7.93
C GLY A 165 -7.06 37.97 8.26
N ILE A 166 -7.93 37.81 7.25
CA ILE A 166 -9.34 37.50 7.44
C ILE A 166 -9.48 35.99 7.70
N PRO A 167 -10.11 35.57 8.81
CA PRO A 167 -10.29 34.14 9.14
C PRO A 167 -11.06 33.38 8.05
N ALA A 168 -10.73 32.09 7.85
CA ALA A 168 -11.38 31.23 6.87
C ALA A 168 -12.91 31.21 7.05
N THR A 169 -13.39 31.02 8.28
CA THR A 169 -14.82 31.03 8.61
C THR A 169 -15.54 32.28 8.12
N THR A 170 -14.89 33.45 8.20
CA THR A 170 -15.43 34.72 7.70
C THR A 170 -15.38 34.78 6.18
N ARG A 171 -14.22 34.48 5.55
CA ARG A 171 -14.08 34.54 4.08
C ARG A 171 -15.08 33.63 3.36
N TYR A 172 -15.20 32.38 3.81
CA TYR A 172 -16.11 31.42 3.20
C TYR A 172 -17.59 31.76 3.46
N LYS A 173 -17.93 32.30 4.64
CA LYS A 173 -19.30 32.78 4.93
C LYS A 173 -19.68 33.97 4.06
N THR A 174 -18.78 34.93 3.86
CA THR A 174 -19.03 36.11 3.01
C THR A 174 -19.40 35.70 1.58
N MET A 175 -18.67 34.74 1.00
CA MET A 175 -19.01 34.23 -0.32
C MET A 175 -20.33 33.45 -0.33
N ALA A 176 -20.60 32.62 0.69
CA ALA A 176 -21.88 31.93 0.79
C ALA A 176 -23.08 32.90 0.84
N ASP A 177 -22.94 33.99 1.60
CA ASP A 177 -23.97 35.04 1.69
C ASP A 177 -24.16 35.76 0.36
N ALA A 178 -23.06 36.05 -0.35
CA ALA A 178 -23.10 36.61 -1.68
C ALA A 178 -23.83 35.69 -2.68
N LEU A 179 -23.53 34.38 -2.68
CA LEU A 179 -24.20 33.38 -3.52
C LEU A 179 -25.71 33.31 -3.21
N GLN A 180 -26.08 33.21 -1.94
CA GLN A 180 -27.49 33.14 -1.54
C GLN A 180 -28.26 34.42 -1.88
N ALA A 181 -27.63 35.59 -1.74
CA ALA A 181 -28.24 36.87 -2.08
C ALA A 181 -28.55 37.02 -3.58
N THR A 182 -27.95 36.21 -4.46
CA THR A 182 -28.29 36.19 -5.90
C THR A 182 -29.68 35.61 -6.17
N GLY A 183 -30.21 34.77 -5.27
CA GLY A 183 -31.43 34.00 -5.49
C GLY A 183 -31.30 32.84 -6.49
N ARG A 184 -30.13 32.64 -7.12
CA ARG A 184 -29.86 31.47 -7.96
C ARG A 184 -29.34 30.33 -7.08
N PRO A 185 -29.86 29.09 -7.22
CA PRO A 185 -29.27 27.93 -6.57
C PRO A 185 -27.88 27.63 -7.15
N ILE A 186 -26.84 27.84 -6.34
CA ILE A 186 -25.44 27.53 -6.69
C ILE A 186 -24.86 26.65 -5.58
N LEU A 187 -24.46 25.43 -5.94
CA LEU A 187 -23.80 24.50 -5.03
C LEU A 187 -22.44 25.08 -4.64
N TYR A 188 -22.17 25.16 -3.34
CA TYR A 188 -20.95 25.78 -2.82
C TYR A 188 -19.97 24.72 -2.30
N SER A 189 -18.88 24.51 -3.04
CA SER A 189 -17.78 23.62 -2.70
C SER A 189 -16.61 24.42 -2.11
N ILE A 190 -16.32 24.17 -0.82
CA ILE A 190 -15.23 24.82 -0.09
C ILE A 190 -13.93 24.06 -0.36
N CYS A 191 -12.89 24.73 -0.85
CA CYS A 191 -11.60 24.14 -1.14
C CYS A 191 -10.51 24.84 -0.31
N GLU A 192 -10.40 24.49 0.97
CA GLU A 192 -9.38 25.01 1.89
C GLU A 192 -8.41 23.96 2.44
N TRP A 193 -8.46 22.77 1.83
CA TRP A 193 -7.53 21.66 1.99
C TRP A 193 -7.50 21.01 3.39
N GLY A 194 -8.52 21.24 4.22
CA GLY A 194 -8.57 20.71 5.58
C GLY A 194 -7.81 21.55 6.62
N GLN A 195 -7.10 22.61 6.19
CA GLN A 195 -6.18 23.39 7.01
C GLN A 195 -6.82 23.99 8.27
N ASN A 196 -8.07 24.43 8.20
CA ASN A 196 -8.79 24.99 9.34
C ASN A 196 -9.93 24.08 9.80
N GLN A 197 -9.84 22.77 9.54
CA GLN A 197 -10.82 21.76 9.96
C GLN A 197 -12.25 22.10 9.49
N PRO A 198 -12.48 22.24 8.17
CA PRO A 198 -13.75 22.72 7.61
C PRO A 198 -14.94 21.83 7.95
N TRP A 199 -14.72 20.58 8.31
CA TRP A 199 -15.76 19.70 8.85
C TRP A 199 -16.42 20.22 10.14
N LEU A 200 -15.78 21.13 10.89
CA LEU A 200 -16.35 21.75 12.09
C LEU A 200 -17.25 22.96 11.81
N TRP A 201 -17.11 23.60 10.64
CA TRP A 201 -17.74 24.90 10.39
C TRP A 201 -18.28 25.12 8.97
N GLY A 202 -17.84 24.35 7.98
CA GLY A 202 -18.15 24.52 6.55
C GLY A 202 -19.65 24.47 6.27
N ALA A 203 -20.37 23.53 6.90
CA ALA A 203 -21.83 23.45 6.82
C ALA A 203 -22.51 24.73 7.32
N ASN A 204 -22.09 25.25 8.48
CA ASN A 204 -22.60 26.50 9.07
C ASN A 204 -22.20 27.74 8.26
N ALA A 205 -21.06 27.68 7.58
CA ALA A 205 -20.63 28.73 6.66
C ALA A 205 -21.44 28.76 5.35
N GLY A 206 -22.27 27.74 5.08
CA GLY A 206 -23.09 27.63 3.87
C GLY A 206 -22.53 26.68 2.81
N GLY A 207 -21.41 26.00 3.06
CA GLY A 207 -20.78 25.03 2.14
C GLY A 207 -21.54 23.71 2.07
N HIS A 208 -21.77 23.20 0.86
CA HIS A 208 -22.44 21.94 0.55
C HIS A 208 -21.50 20.73 0.60
N MET A 209 -20.22 21.00 0.38
CA MET A 209 -19.12 20.06 0.52
C MET A 209 -17.85 20.85 0.85
N TRP A 210 -16.85 20.19 1.44
CA TRP A 210 -15.57 20.80 1.77
C TRP A 210 -14.41 19.83 1.61
N ARG A 211 -13.34 20.30 0.96
CA ARG A 211 -12.08 19.57 0.86
C ARG A 211 -11.52 19.29 2.25
N THR A 212 -11.22 18.03 2.54
CA THR A 212 -10.68 17.58 3.84
C THR A 212 -9.17 17.40 3.85
N THR A 213 -8.53 17.44 2.69
CA THR A 213 -7.10 17.14 2.48
C THR A 213 -6.46 18.10 1.47
N GLY A 214 -5.13 18.07 1.38
CA GLY A 214 -4.39 18.54 0.20
C GLY A 214 -4.84 17.87 -1.10
N ASP A 215 -4.32 18.35 -2.22
CA ASP A 215 -4.72 17.86 -3.55
C ASP A 215 -4.30 16.40 -3.76
N ILE A 216 -5.19 15.63 -4.39
CA ILE A 216 -4.84 14.30 -4.86
C ILE A 216 -3.84 14.41 -6.00
N ALA A 217 -2.90 13.47 -6.04
CA ALA A 217 -1.99 13.27 -7.16
C ALA A 217 -2.33 11.96 -7.88
N ASN A 218 -2.03 11.91 -9.17
CA ASN A 218 -2.22 10.75 -10.03
C ASN A 218 -1.21 9.62 -9.72
N ASN A 219 -1.29 9.04 -8.52
CA ASN A 219 -0.54 7.87 -8.06
C ASN A 219 -1.22 7.21 -6.85
N TRP A 220 -0.90 5.93 -6.61
CA TRP A 220 -1.54 5.13 -5.56
C TRP A 220 -1.26 5.62 -4.13
N SER A 221 -0.04 6.09 -3.84
CA SER A 221 0.33 6.54 -2.50
C SER A 221 -0.48 7.77 -2.07
N SER A 222 -0.74 8.70 -2.99
CA SER A 222 -1.63 9.84 -2.75
C SER A 222 -3.07 9.40 -2.46
N VAL A 223 -3.65 8.50 -3.28
CA VAL A 223 -5.00 7.95 -3.04
C VAL A 223 -5.11 7.37 -1.62
N MET A 224 -4.11 6.59 -1.21
CA MET A 224 -4.09 5.96 0.11
C MET A 224 -3.89 6.96 1.24
N SER A 225 -2.98 7.93 1.09
CA SER A 225 -2.76 8.98 2.09
C SER A 225 -4.01 9.82 2.34
N LEU A 226 -4.76 10.15 1.28
CA LEU A 226 -5.99 10.94 1.38
C LEU A 226 -7.13 10.13 2.01
N LEU A 227 -7.22 8.83 1.72
CA LEU A 227 -8.14 7.90 2.40
C LEU A 227 -7.88 7.85 3.90
N ASP A 228 -6.61 7.72 4.31
CA ASP A 228 -6.22 7.60 5.72
C ASP A 228 -6.62 8.83 6.53
N GLN A 229 -6.59 10.01 5.92
CA GLN A 229 -7.03 11.28 6.52
C GLN A 229 -8.56 11.37 6.73
N GLN A 230 -9.36 10.47 6.14
CA GLN A 230 -10.82 10.47 6.35
C GLN A 230 -11.26 9.78 7.64
N VAL A 231 -10.38 8.99 8.26
CA VAL A 231 -10.71 8.24 9.49
C VAL A 231 -11.05 9.22 10.62
N GLY A 232 -12.24 9.06 11.20
CA GLY A 232 -12.75 9.94 12.26
C GLY A 232 -13.56 11.15 11.78
N LEU A 233 -13.60 11.41 10.47
CA LEU A 233 -14.40 12.49 9.89
C LEU A 233 -15.86 12.09 9.58
N GLU A 234 -16.23 10.81 9.78
CA GLU A 234 -17.48 10.23 9.28
C GLU A 234 -18.73 10.90 9.89
N GLN A 235 -18.59 11.47 11.09
CA GLN A 235 -19.67 12.15 11.81
C GLN A 235 -20.02 13.54 11.26
N TYR A 236 -19.15 14.14 10.44
CA TYR A 236 -19.33 15.48 9.90
C TYR A 236 -19.93 15.50 8.50
N SER A 237 -20.00 14.33 7.87
CA SER A 237 -20.63 14.14 6.56
C SER A 237 -22.14 13.95 6.71
N GLY A 238 -22.90 14.29 5.68
CA GLY A 238 -24.33 14.02 5.59
C GLY A 238 -25.03 14.83 4.50
N PRO A 239 -26.36 14.66 4.34
CA PRO A 239 -27.15 15.39 3.36
C PRO A 239 -26.89 16.88 3.42
N ASN A 240 -26.56 17.42 2.27
CA ASN A 240 -26.19 18.79 2.03
C ASN A 240 -24.87 19.22 2.71
N ALA A 241 -24.00 18.31 3.12
CA ALA A 241 -22.79 18.61 3.89
C ALA A 241 -21.75 17.47 3.79
N TRP A 242 -20.98 17.41 2.70
CA TRP A 242 -20.12 16.26 2.39
C TRP A 242 -18.62 16.52 2.61
N ASN A 243 -17.93 15.56 3.23
CA ASN A 243 -16.47 15.51 3.23
C ASN A 243 -15.97 15.21 1.81
N ASP A 244 -15.02 16.00 1.33
CA ASP A 244 -14.44 15.88 -0.02
C ASP A 244 -12.94 15.54 0.07
N PRO A 245 -12.55 14.25 -0.02
CA PRO A 245 -11.16 13.82 -0.18
C PRO A 245 -10.61 14.05 -1.60
N ASP A 246 -11.15 15.00 -2.34
CA ASP A 246 -10.76 15.40 -3.69
C ASP A 246 -11.26 14.48 -4.83
N MET A 247 -11.00 14.95 -6.06
CA MET A 247 -11.46 14.37 -7.32
C MET A 247 -10.95 12.95 -7.57
N LEU A 248 -11.63 12.22 -8.46
CA LEU A 248 -11.26 10.87 -8.87
C LEU A 248 -10.14 10.88 -9.93
N GLU A 249 -9.06 10.15 -9.65
CA GLU A 249 -7.98 9.84 -10.62
C GLU A 249 -8.27 8.60 -11.48
N VAL A 250 -9.49 8.05 -11.40
CA VAL A 250 -9.93 6.85 -12.12
C VAL A 250 -9.75 7.03 -13.63
N GLY A 251 -8.89 6.19 -14.22
CA GLY A 251 -8.61 6.21 -15.66
C GLY A 251 -7.50 7.15 -16.11
N ASN A 252 -6.89 7.91 -15.20
CA ASN A 252 -5.63 8.60 -15.47
C ASN A 252 -4.45 7.63 -15.42
N SER A 253 -3.36 7.98 -16.09
CA SER A 253 -2.25 7.05 -16.39
C SER A 253 -1.42 6.61 -15.18
N GLY A 254 -1.58 7.24 -14.02
CA GLY A 254 -0.81 6.96 -12.83
C GLY A 254 -1.40 5.86 -11.94
N LEU A 255 -2.62 5.41 -12.24
CA LEU A 255 -3.27 4.29 -11.55
C LEU A 255 -3.44 3.09 -12.50
N THR A 256 -3.18 1.90 -11.99
CA THR A 256 -3.59 0.66 -12.63
C THR A 256 -5.13 0.51 -12.59
N TYR A 257 -5.66 -0.44 -13.36
CA TYR A 257 -7.10 -0.74 -13.32
C TYR A 257 -7.56 -1.24 -11.94
N ALA A 258 -6.70 -2.01 -11.23
CA ALA A 258 -6.97 -2.48 -9.88
C ALA A 258 -7.02 -1.32 -8.88
N GLU A 259 -6.04 -0.42 -8.94
CA GLU A 259 -5.99 0.79 -8.10
C GLU A 259 -7.19 1.72 -8.40
N SER A 260 -7.55 1.88 -9.67
CA SER A 260 -8.75 2.63 -10.08
C SER A 260 -10.04 2.01 -9.52
N ARG A 261 -10.16 0.69 -9.53
CA ARG A 261 -11.30 -0.03 -8.93
C ARG A 261 -11.34 0.20 -7.41
N ALA A 262 -10.21 0.07 -6.72
CA ALA A 262 -10.11 0.32 -5.30
C ALA A 262 -10.47 1.76 -4.94
N HIS A 263 -9.90 2.73 -5.63
CA HIS A 263 -10.19 4.16 -5.47
C HIS A 263 -11.69 4.46 -5.62
N MET A 264 -12.32 3.95 -6.69
CA MET A 264 -13.76 4.13 -6.92
C MET A 264 -14.61 3.48 -5.81
N SER A 265 -14.27 2.26 -5.38
CA SER A 265 -14.96 1.58 -4.27
C SER A 265 -14.85 2.36 -2.95
N LEU A 266 -13.68 2.92 -2.66
CA LEU A 266 -13.39 3.65 -1.43
C LEU A 266 -14.10 5.00 -1.39
N TRP A 267 -14.02 5.80 -2.46
CA TRP A 267 -14.75 7.08 -2.55
C TRP A 267 -16.26 6.86 -2.51
N SER A 268 -16.72 5.73 -3.06
CA SER A 268 -18.14 5.36 -2.99
C SER A 268 -18.58 5.00 -1.58
N ILE A 269 -17.85 4.13 -0.86
CA ILE A 269 -18.27 3.68 0.47
C ILE A 269 -18.21 4.81 1.51
N ILE A 270 -17.32 5.79 1.35
CA ILE A 270 -17.20 6.95 2.26
C ILE A 270 -18.11 8.13 1.91
N ASN A 271 -19.05 7.98 0.95
CA ASN A 271 -19.92 9.09 0.48
C ASN A 271 -19.14 10.33 0.00
N SER A 272 -17.97 10.14 -0.61
CA SER A 272 -17.24 11.24 -1.25
C SER A 272 -18.03 11.76 -2.47
N PRO A 273 -17.98 13.07 -2.78
CA PRO A 273 -18.35 13.57 -4.10
C PRO A 273 -17.61 12.78 -5.21
N LEU A 274 -18.34 12.30 -6.21
CA LEU A 274 -17.75 11.55 -7.33
C LEU A 274 -17.50 12.48 -8.51
N ILE A 275 -16.39 13.22 -8.44
CA ILE A 275 -15.98 14.17 -9.48
C ILE A 275 -14.85 13.55 -10.30
N ALA A 276 -15.15 13.13 -11.54
CA ALA A 276 -14.15 12.55 -12.46
C ALA A 276 -13.10 13.59 -12.89
N GLY A 277 -11.83 13.22 -12.85
CA GLY A 277 -10.69 14.06 -13.27
C GLY A 277 -10.02 13.66 -14.59
N ASN A 278 -10.52 12.63 -15.28
CA ASN A 278 -9.94 12.09 -16.51
C ASN A 278 -10.47 12.75 -17.81
N ASP A 279 -9.86 12.46 -18.96
CA ASP A 279 -10.40 12.87 -20.27
C ASP A 279 -11.55 11.94 -20.73
N LEU A 280 -12.79 12.37 -20.52
CA LEU A 280 -13.98 11.61 -20.88
C LEU A 280 -14.12 11.37 -22.39
N ARG A 281 -13.48 12.18 -23.24
CA ARG A 281 -13.60 12.10 -24.71
C ARG A 281 -12.84 10.90 -25.27
N SER A 282 -11.83 10.42 -24.55
CA SER A 282 -10.95 9.34 -24.95
C SER A 282 -10.89 8.17 -23.96
N MET A 283 -11.73 8.19 -22.91
CA MET A 283 -11.72 7.12 -21.90
C MET A 283 -12.11 5.75 -22.49
N PRO A 284 -11.39 4.68 -22.13
CA PRO A 284 -11.76 3.34 -22.56
C PRO A 284 -13.03 2.85 -21.85
N ALA A 285 -13.71 1.88 -22.46
CA ALA A 285 -14.93 1.28 -21.92
C ALA A 285 -14.74 0.76 -20.49
N SER A 286 -13.59 0.15 -20.18
CA SER A 286 -13.27 -0.34 -18.84
C SER A 286 -13.25 0.77 -17.77
N THR A 287 -12.75 1.97 -18.11
CA THR A 287 -12.75 3.12 -17.19
C THR A 287 -14.16 3.66 -17.02
N ARG A 288 -14.90 3.80 -18.12
CA ARG A 288 -16.32 4.20 -18.06
C ARG A 288 -17.11 3.26 -17.17
N ASP A 289 -16.96 1.95 -17.37
CA ASP A 289 -17.70 0.94 -16.62
C ASP A 289 -17.39 0.99 -15.11
N LEU A 290 -16.16 1.36 -14.71
CA LEU A 290 -15.83 1.65 -13.29
C LEU A 290 -16.60 2.87 -12.75
N LEU A 291 -16.59 3.97 -13.50
CA LEU A 291 -17.24 5.22 -13.10
C LEU A 291 -18.77 5.09 -13.06
N THR A 292 -19.35 4.28 -13.96
CA THR A 292 -20.81 4.19 -14.15
C THR A 292 -21.45 2.93 -13.58
N ASP A 293 -20.73 2.11 -12.79
CA ASP A 293 -21.30 0.90 -12.22
C ASP A 293 -22.50 1.23 -11.32
N PRO A 294 -23.71 0.74 -11.65
CA PRO A 294 -24.92 1.17 -10.97
C PRO A 294 -24.99 0.72 -9.51
N ASP A 295 -24.38 -0.42 -9.16
CA ASP A 295 -24.40 -0.92 -7.80
C ASP A 295 -23.41 -0.18 -6.91
N VAL A 296 -22.24 0.19 -7.44
CA VAL A 296 -21.22 0.97 -6.72
C VAL A 296 -21.68 2.41 -6.52
N VAL A 297 -22.23 3.05 -7.58
CA VAL A 297 -22.83 4.39 -7.47
C VAL A 297 -24.00 4.39 -6.49
N ALA A 298 -24.85 3.35 -6.48
CA ALA A 298 -25.93 3.25 -5.50
C ALA A 298 -25.42 3.20 -4.05
N VAL A 299 -24.25 2.60 -3.79
CA VAL A 299 -23.63 2.66 -2.45
C VAL A 299 -23.22 4.09 -2.11
N ASN A 300 -22.64 4.85 -3.04
CA ASN A 300 -22.28 6.26 -2.81
C ASN A 300 -23.52 7.13 -2.54
N GLN A 301 -24.59 6.90 -3.28
CA GLN A 301 -25.81 7.72 -3.22
C GLN A 301 -26.77 7.34 -2.07
N ASP A 302 -26.52 6.24 -1.35
CA ASP A 302 -27.24 5.90 -0.11
C ASP A 302 -26.62 6.62 1.10
N TRP A 303 -27.38 7.36 1.90
CA TRP A 303 -26.84 8.01 3.11
C TRP A 303 -26.87 7.10 4.35
N ALA A 304 -27.95 6.32 4.54
CA ALA A 304 -28.23 5.52 5.73
C ALA A 304 -27.94 6.14 7.12
N GLY A 305 -27.80 7.46 7.22
CA GLY A 305 -27.50 8.15 8.47
C GLY A 305 -26.02 8.30 8.83
N ARG A 306 -25.08 7.69 8.08
CA ARG A 306 -23.63 7.81 8.35
C ARG A 306 -22.77 7.47 7.13
N GLN A 307 -21.68 8.21 6.97
CA GLN A 307 -20.59 7.88 6.05
C GLN A 307 -19.95 6.52 6.42
N GLY A 308 -19.44 5.80 5.42
CA GLY A 308 -18.69 4.56 5.64
C GLY A 308 -17.40 4.79 6.42
N ALA A 309 -16.97 3.77 7.17
CA ALA A 309 -15.84 3.87 8.09
C ALA A 309 -14.89 2.67 7.96
N LYS A 310 -13.62 2.86 8.34
CA LYS A 310 -12.66 1.78 8.51
C LYS A 310 -13.06 0.93 9.72
N LEU A 311 -13.33 -0.34 9.47
CA LEU A 311 -13.76 -1.32 10.48
C LEU A 311 -12.57 -2.11 11.05
N ARG A 312 -11.58 -2.40 10.21
CA ARG A 312 -10.39 -3.17 10.57
C ARG A 312 -9.20 -2.70 9.76
N ASP A 313 -8.05 -2.65 10.39
CA ASP A 313 -6.76 -2.27 9.84
C ASP A 313 -5.71 -3.26 10.36
N ASP A 314 -5.16 -4.06 9.46
CA ASP A 314 -4.09 -5.02 9.73
C ASP A 314 -2.85 -4.66 8.90
N GLY A 315 -2.57 -3.36 8.74
CA GLY A 315 -1.49 -2.85 7.91
C GLY A 315 -1.88 -2.83 6.44
N ASP A 316 -1.34 -3.75 5.64
CA ASP A 316 -1.62 -3.77 4.20
C ASP A 316 -3.03 -4.29 3.85
N VAL A 317 -3.80 -4.75 4.83
CA VAL A 317 -5.14 -5.29 4.65
C VAL A 317 -6.11 -4.50 5.50
N GLU A 318 -7.15 -3.96 4.86
CA GLU A 318 -8.18 -3.19 5.54
C GLU A 318 -9.58 -3.69 5.18
N VAL A 319 -10.52 -3.41 6.08
CA VAL A 319 -11.96 -3.62 5.85
C VAL A 319 -12.68 -2.31 6.11
N TRP A 320 -13.40 -1.82 5.12
CA TRP A 320 -14.26 -0.64 5.22
C TRP A 320 -15.71 -1.06 5.10
N SER A 321 -16.60 -0.44 5.86
CA SER A 321 -18.01 -0.83 5.91
C SER A 321 -18.94 0.37 6.01
N LYS A 322 -20.12 0.24 5.42
CA LYS A 322 -21.20 1.20 5.50
C LYS A 322 -22.55 0.50 5.60
N LYS A 323 -23.41 0.97 6.51
CA LYS A 323 -24.82 0.55 6.55
C LYS A 323 -25.58 1.16 5.39
N LEU A 324 -26.54 0.43 4.83
CA LEU A 324 -27.40 0.91 3.75
C LEU A 324 -28.84 1.07 4.26
N SER A 325 -29.60 1.94 3.59
CA SER A 325 -30.95 2.33 4.00
C SER A 325 -31.97 1.18 4.03
N ASP A 326 -31.71 0.11 3.28
CA ASP A 326 -32.55 -1.09 3.23
C ASP A 326 -32.24 -2.12 4.34
N GLY A 327 -31.29 -1.82 5.23
CA GLY A 327 -30.85 -2.70 6.30
C GLY A 327 -29.71 -3.67 5.92
N SER A 328 -29.25 -3.63 4.66
CA SER A 328 -28.02 -4.32 4.24
C SER A 328 -26.76 -3.53 4.65
N ALA A 329 -25.58 -4.06 4.34
CA ALA A 329 -24.31 -3.36 4.50
C ALA A 329 -23.48 -3.46 3.21
N ALA A 330 -22.82 -2.37 2.83
CA ALA A 330 -21.73 -2.39 1.88
C ALA A 330 -20.41 -2.65 2.62
N VAL A 331 -19.50 -3.41 2.00
CA VAL A 331 -18.16 -3.67 2.52
C VAL A 331 -17.14 -3.61 1.39
N VAL A 332 -16.01 -2.97 1.65
CA VAL A 332 -14.82 -3.00 0.80
C VAL A 332 -13.73 -3.76 1.55
N LEU A 333 -13.22 -4.82 0.93
CA LEU A 333 -12.03 -5.55 1.35
C LEU A 333 -10.85 -4.98 0.56
N LEU A 334 -10.02 -4.17 1.21
CA LEU A 334 -8.92 -3.44 0.56
C LEU A 334 -7.59 -4.16 0.79
N ASN A 335 -6.86 -4.39 -0.29
CA ASN A 335 -5.49 -4.88 -0.25
C ASN A 335 -4.54 -3.79 -0.71
N ARG A 336 -3.81 -3.19 0.23
CA ARG A 336 -2.76 -2.18 -0.02
C ARG A 336 -1.42 -2.82 -0.37
N SER A 337 -1.25 -4.13 -0.20
CA SER A 337 0.01 -4.82 -0.48
C SER A 337 0.26 -5.03 -1.98
N PRO A 338 1.52 -5.20 -2.41
CA PRO A 338 1.88 -5.53 -3.78
C PRO A 338 1.64 -7.02 -4.13
N ASN A 339 1.00 -7.79 -3.24
CA ASN A 339 0.76 -9.22 -3.39
C ASN A 339 -0.74 -9.51 -3.36
N VAL A 340 -1.17 -10.61 -3.96
CA VAL A 340 -2.55 -11.09 -3.81
C VAL A 340 -2.77 -11.58 -2.38
N THR A 341 -3.88 -11.22 -1.76
CA THR A 341 -4.20 -11.56 -0.37
C THR A 341 -5.66 -11.97 -0.23
N THR A 342 -5.93 -12.98 0.60
CA THR A 342 -7.30 -13.33 0.97
C THR A 342 -7.73 -12.52 2.18
N ILE A 343 -8.79 -11.75 2.03
CA ILE A 343 -9.32 -10.86 3.07
C ILE A 343 -10.70 -11.36 3.45
N SER A 344 -11.03 -11.28 4.74
CA SER A 344 -12.36 -11.63 5.22
C SER A 344 -12.86 -10.69 6.32
N THR A 345 -14.18 -10.64 6.47
CA THR A 345 -14.88 -10.08 7.63
C THR A 345 -16.11 -10.92 7.94
N THR A 346 -16.88 -10.57 8.97
CA THR A 346 -18.10 -11.28 9.35
C THR A 346 -19.32 -10.38 9.24
N ALA A 347 -20.49 -10.96 8.99
CA ALA A 347 -21.75 -10.21 8.99
C ALA A 347 -22.01 -9.47 10.31
N SER A 348 -21.58 -10.04 11.45
CA SER A 348 -21.67 -9.39 12.76
C SER A 348 -20.75 -8.18 12.88
N ALA A 349 -19.52 -8.24 12.33
CA ALA A 349 -18.60 -7.10 12.31
C ALA A 349 -19.13 -5.96 11.42
N LEU A 350 -19.87 -6.30 10.35
CA LEU A 350 -20.64 -5.33 9.55
C LEU A 350 -21.88 -4.78 10.28
N GLY A 351 -22.10 -5.16 11.54
CA GLY A 351 -23.23 -4.76 12.38
C GLY A 351 -24.57 -5.31 11.93
N LEU A 352 -24.61 -6.37 11.12
CA LEU A 352 -25.87 -6.96 10.64
C LEU A 352 -26.51 -7.82 11.74
N PRO A 353 -27.85 -7.92 11.77
CA PRO A 353 -28.52 -8.82 12.70
C PRO A 353 -28.14 -10.28 12.42
N ALA A 354 -28.20 -11.13 13.45
CA ALA A 354 -28.01 -12.56 13.30
C ALA A 354 -29.06 -13.15 12.35
N ALA A 355 -28.60 -13.92 11.36
CA ALA A 355 -29.42 -14.64 10.41
C ALA A 355 -28.84 -16.05 10.18
N SER A 356 -29.64 -16.98 9.65
CA SER A 356 -29.17 -18.32 9.30
C SER A 356 -28.25 -18.34 8.08
N ALA A 357 -28.35 -17.31 7.23
CA ALA A 357 -27.50 -17.07 6.07
C ALA A 357 -27.62 -15.60 5.64
N TYR A 358 -26.70 -15.16 4.78
CA TYR A 358 -26.63 -13.84 4.19
C TYR A 358 -26.46 -13.95 2.68
N THR A 359 -27.16 -13.10 1.93
CA THR A 359 -26.92 -12.92 0.49
C THR A 359 -25.76 -11.95 0.33
N VAL A 360 -24.71 -12.38 -0.36
CA VAL A 360 -23.50 -11.62 -0.64
C VAL A 360 -23.44 -11.39 -2.15
N LYS A 361 -23.64 -10.14 -2.59
CA LYS A 361 -23.45 -9.72 -3.98
C LYS A 361 -22.11 -9.02 -4.09
N GLU A 362 -21.19 -9.55 -4.88
CA GLU A 362 -19.97 -8.83 -5.29
C GLU A 362 -20.34 -7.85 -6.40
N LEU A 363 -20.07 -6.57 -6.19
CA LEU A 363 -20.67 -5.50 -6.97
C LEU A 363 -20.07 -5.40 -8.38
N TRP A 364 -18.76 -5.62 -8.51
CA TRP A 364 -18.08 -5.47 -9.80
C TRP A 364 -18.34 -6.63 -10.77
N SER A 365 -18.48 -7.85 -10.27
CA SER A 365 -18.74 -9.06 -11.04
C SER A 365 -20.21 -9.45 -11.09
N ASN A 366 -21.06 -8.80 -10.29
CA ASN A 366 -22.47 -9.15 -10.06
C ASN A 366 -22.70 -10.57 -9.53
N ALA A 367 -21.65 -11.25 -9.06
CA ALA A 367 -21.77 -12.60 -8.52
C ALA A 367 -22.54 -12.58 -7.18
N VAL A 368 -23.59 -13.41 -7.09
CA VAL A 368 -24.38 -13.58 -5.87
C VAL A 368 -24.05 -14.94 -5.23
N ARG A 369 -23.76 -14.94 -3.94
CA ARG A 369 -23.46 -16.14 -3.14
C ARG A 369 -24.16 -16.09 -1.79
N ALA A 370 -24.37 -17.26 -1.20
CA ALA A 370 -24.88 -17.41 0.16
C ALA A 370 -23.72 -17.64 1.12
N SER A 371 -23.64 -16.84 2.18
CA SER A 371 -22.71 -17.02 3.29
C SER A 371 -23.45 -17.39 4.57
N ALA A 372 -22.84 -18.22 5.43
CA ALA A 372 -23.31 -18.44 6.79
C ALA A 372 -22.92 -17.29 7.73
N VAL A 373 -21.68 -16.80 7.61
CA VAL A 373 -21.09 -15.82 8.55
C VAL A 373 -20.10 -14.88 7.86
N ASN A 374 -19.12 -15.45 7.15
CA ASN A 374 -17.98 -14.70 6.62
C ASN A 374 -18.28 -14.07 5.27
N VAL A 375 -17.70 -12.92 4.99
CA VAL A 375 -17.58 -12.34 3.64
C VAL A 375 -16.10 -12.38 3.32
N ARG A 376 -15.72 -13.13 2.28
CA ARG A 376 -14.32 -13.45 1.96
C ARG A 376 -14.12 -13.31 0.47
N ALA A 377 -13.00 -12.72 0.10
CA ALA A 377 -12.50 -12.80 -1.25
C ALA A 377 -10.99 -12.76 -1.28
N GLN A 378 -10.47 -13.27 -2.39
CA GLN A 378 -9.12 -13.01 -2.78
C GLN A 378 -9.05 -11.69 -3.52
N VAL A 379 -8.17 -10.80 -3.07
CA VAL A 379 -8.04 -9.43 -3.56
C VAL A 379 -6.64 -9.27 -4.15
N GLY A 380 -6.56 -8.77 -5.38
CA GLY A 380 -5.30 -8.54 -6.09
C GLY A 380 -4.40 -7.53 -5.38
N ALA A 381 -3.18 -7.34 -5.90
CA ALA A 381 -2.28 -6.30 -5.42
C ALA A 381 -2.89 -4.91 -5.68
N HIS A 382 -2.86 -4.03 -4.67
CA HIS A 382 -3.40 -2.67 -4.72
C HIS A 382 -4.86 -2.61 -5.24
N ASP A 383 -5.67 -3.55 -4.78
CA ASP A 383 -7.00 -3.79 -5.34
C ASP A 383 -8.06 -3.84 -4.22
N ALA A 384 -9.33 -3.87 -4.63
CA ALA A 384 -10.44 -4.03 -3.72
C ALA A 384 -11.50 -4.99 -4.27
N ALA A 385 -12.12 -5.74 -3.36
CA ALA A 385 -13.39 -6.42 -3.61
C ALA A 385 -14.51 -5.69 -2.83
N MET A 386 -15.62 -5.40 -3.50
CA MET A 386 -16.72 -4.64 -2.92
C MET A 386 -18.00 -5.47 -2.92
N PHE A 387 -18.67 -5.56 -1.78
CA PHE A 387 -19.86 -6.39 -1.62
C PHE A 387 -21.02 -5.61 -1.03
N ARG A 388 -22.24 -6.02 -1.39
CA ARG A 388 -23.45 -5.78 -0.61
C ARG A 388 -23.87 -7.06 0.11
N VAL A 389 -24.13 -6.96 1.40
CA VAL A 389 -24.41 -8.07 2.29
C VAL A 389 -25.78 -7.87 2.93
N THR A 390 -26.72 -8.73 2.59
CA THR A 390 -28.12 -8.65 3.01
C THR A 390 -28.48 -9.83 3.93
N PRO A 391 -29.12 -9.59 5.09
CA PRO A 391 -29.61 -10.68 5.94
C PRO A 391 -30.62 -11.58 5.22
N GLY A 392 -30.42 -12.89 5.33
CA GLY A 392 -31.21 -13.90 4.62
C GLY A 392 -30.62 -14.27 3.25
N ALA A 393 -30.77 -15.53 2.87
CA ALA A 393 -30.44 -16.04 1.54
C ALA A 393 -31.47 -17.09 1.11
N ALA A 394 -31.82 -17.10 -0.18
CA ALA A 394 -32.65 -18.16 -0.72
C ALA A 394 -31.85 -19.47 -0.83
N ALA A 395 -32.54 -20.61 -0.71
CA ALA A 395 -31.90 -21.93 -0.65
C ALA A 395 -31.21 -22.35 -1.96
N ASP A 396 -31.57 -21.72 -3.07
CA ASP A 396 -31.03 -21.90 -4.41
C ASP A 396 -29.88 -20.94 -4.75
N VAL A 397 -29.44 -20.12 -3.79
CA VAL A 397 -28.22 -19.31 -3.94
C VAL A 397 -27.01 -20.17 -3.59
N ALA A 398 -26.06 -20.26 -4.53
CA ALA A 398 -24.85 -21.07 -4.37
C ALA A 398 -23.99 -20.62 -3.17
N PRO A 399 -23.36 -21.54 -2.41
CA PRO A 399 -22.54 -21.21 -1.26
C PRO A 399 -21.31 -20.40 -1.67
N MET A 400 -20.90 -19.48 -0.81
CA MET A 400 -19.63 -18.76 -0.97
C MET A 400 -18.48 -19.73 -0.70
N VAL A 401 -17.77 -20.09 -1.76
CA VAL A 401 -16.63 -21.00 -1.72
C VAL A 401 -15.43 -20.30 -2.36
N VAL A 402 -14.36 -20.13 -1.60
CA VAL A 402 -13.18 -19.37 -2.01
C VAL A 402 -11.94 -20.26 -1.89
N PRO A 403 -11.30 -20.63 -3.00
CA PRO A 403 -9.99 -21.27 -2.97
C PRO A 403 -8.86 -20.23 -2.86
N GLU A 404 -7.77 -20.61 -2.22
CA GLU A 404 -6.54 -19.81 -2.15
C GLU A 404 -5.29 -20.69 -2.15
N ALA A 405 -4.15 -20.11 -2.49
CA ALA A 405 -2.84 -20.73 -2.34
C ALA A 405 -1.97 -19.84 -1.42
N VAL A 406 -1.58 -20.39 -0.28
CA VAL A 406 -0.84 -19.67 0.77
C VAL A 406 0.57 -20.25 0.87
N PRO A 407 1.60 -19.59 0.31
CA PRO A 407 2.98 -19.95 0.56
C PRO A 407 3.33 -19.78 2.04
N THR A 408 4.14 -20.69 2.59
CA THR A 408 4.65 -20.57 3.96
C THR A 408 5.65 -19.44 4.12
N LYS A 409 6.19 -18.91 3.01
CA LYS A 409 7.09 -17.76 2.96
C LYS A 409 6.69 -16.83 1.81
N ALA A 410 6.65 -15.53 2.07
CA ALA A 410 6.46 -14.51 1.03
C ALA A 410 7.71 -14.34 0.14
N TYR A 411 8.88 -14.66 0.68
CA TYR A 411 10.16 -14.60 -0.02
C TYR A 411 10.91 -15.93 0.08
N VAL A 412 11.55 -16.33 -1.01
CA VAL A 412 12.23 -17.62 -1.16
C VAL A 412 13.61 -17.35 -1.75
N SER A 413 14.65 -17.96 -1.20
CA SER A 413 16.00 -17.87 -1.76
C SER A 413 16.17 -18.73 -3.00
N THR A 414 17.29 -18.60 -3.69
CA THR A 414 17.62 -19.41 -4.87
C THR A 414 17.88 -20.88 -4.58
N GLU A 415 17.82 -21.32 -3.31
CA GLU A 415 17.66 -22.75 -2.97
C GLU A 415 16.36 -23.33 -3.57
N GLY A 416 15.36 -22.47 -3.83
CA GLY A 416 14.19 -22.80 -4.62
C GLY A 416 13.30 -23.85 -3.96
N ARG A 417 13.05 -23.72 -2.65
CA ARG A 417 12.18 -24.61 -1.88
C ARG A 417 11.19 -23.78 -1.07
N VAL A 418 9.90 -24.11 -1.19
CA VAL A 418 8.83 -23.48 -0.41
C VAL A 418 7.65 -24.44 -0.30
N ASP A 419 6.98 -24.44 0.84
CA ASP A 419 5.72 -25.16 0.99
C ASP A 419 4.56 -24.21 0.70
N VAL A 420 3.53 -24.71 0.04
CA VAL A 420 2.31 -23.95 -0.26
C VAL A 420 1.13 -24.73 0.27
N GLN A 421 0.30 -24.10 1.08
CA GLN A 421 -0.97 -24.67 1.49
C GLN A 421 -2.07 -24.13 0.58
N THR A 422 -2.67 -25.00 -0.23
CA THR A 422 -3.93 -24.64 -0.90
C THR A 422 -5.10 -24.89 0.03
N GLN A 423 -6.00 -23.93 0.13
CA GLN A 423 -7.18 -24.02 0.98
C GLN A 423 -8.45 -23.83 0.13
N LEU A 424 -9.53 -24.53 0.51
CA LEU A 424 -10.88 -24.36 -0.03
C LEU A 424 -11.81 -24.00 1.12
N HIS A 425 -12.10 -22.71 1.27
CA HIS A 425 -13.01 -22.22 2.30
C HIS A 425 -14.44 -22.37 1.83
N ASN A 426 -15.26 -23.11 2.57
CA ASN A 426 -16.70 -23.12 2.39
C ASN A 426 -17.34 -22.22 3.46
N ASP A 427 -17.47 -20.94 3.16
CA ASP A 427 -18.13 -19.97 4.05
C ASP A 427 -19.67 -19.99 3.89
N GLY A 428 -20.20 -20.85 3.01
CA GLY A 428 -21.63 -20.98 2.77
C GLY A 428 -22.40 -21.76 3.85
N PRO A 429 -23.75 -21.67 3.83
CA PRO A 429 -24.61 -22.32 4.83
C PRO A 429 -24.82 -23.82 4.59
N THR A 430 -24.29 -24.38 3.49
CA THR A 430 -24.46 -25.80 3.13
C THR A 430 -23.12 -26.43 2.78
N ALA A 431 -23.00 -27.75 3.01
CA ALA A 431 -21.81 -28.49 2.63
C ALA A 431 -21.68 -28.62 1.10
N VAL A 432 -20.46 -28.70 0.62
CA VAL A 432 -20.14 -29.06 -0.78
C VAL A 432 -19.50 -30.45 -0.82
N THR A 433 -19.76 -31.20 -1.88
CA THR A 433 -19.32 -32.60 -2.01
C THR A 433 -18.45 -32.81 -3.24
N GLY A 434 -17.70 -33.91 -3.30
CA GLY A 434 -16.79 -34.18 -4.42
C GLY A 434 -15.76 -33.07 -4.63
N ALA A 435 -15.36 -32.39 -3.55
CA ALA A 435 -14.40 -31.31 -3.59
C ALA A 435 -13.01 -31.85 -3.91
N GLN A 436 -12.33 -31.21 -4.84
CA GLN A 436 -10.94 -31.48 -5.23
C GLN A 436 -10.20 -30.16 -5.44
N ILE A 437 -8.89 -30.16 -5.18
CA ILE A 437 -8.05 -28.97 -5.32
C ILE A 437 -6.72 -29.33 -5.97
N SER A 438 -6.19 -28.43 -6.79
CA SER A 438 -4.92 -28.61 -7.51
C SER A 438 -4.13 -27.32 -7.49
N LEU A 439 -2.80 -27.42 -7.46
CA LEU A 439 -1.89 -26.28 -7.52
C LEU A 439 -1.08 -26.31 -8.81
N THR A 440 -0.99 -25.16 -9.47
CA THR A 440 -0.13 -24.93 -10.63
C THR A 440 0.87 -23.82 -10.30
N ALA A 441 2.13 -24.07 -10.64
CA ALA A 441 3.23 -23.11 -10.55
C ALA A 441 3.93 -23.02 -11.93
N PRO A 442 4.51 -21.86 -12.29
CA PRO A 442 5.22 -21.70 -13.55
C PRO A 442 6.53 -22.49 -13.57
N ALA A 443 6.96 -22.95 -14.75
CA ALA A 443 8.28 -23.55 -14.91
C ALA A 443 9.38 -22.57 -14.43
N PRO A 444 10.48 -23.05 -13.80
CA PRO A 444 10.87 -24.45 -13.58
C PRO A 444 10.32 -25.09 -12.30
N TRP A 445 9.31 -24.50 -11.65
CA TRP A 445 8.78 -25.02 -10.38
C TRP A 445 7.96 -26.29 -10.58
N THR A 446 8.26 -27.30 -9.76
CA THR A 446 7.44 -28.51 -9.63
C THR A 446 6.72 -28.49 -8.29
N ALA A 447 5.39 -28.68 -8.30
CA ALA A 447 4.56 -28.77 -7.10
C ALA A 447 4.15 -30.23 -6.86
N THR A 448 4.52 -30.79 -5.70
CA THR A 448 4.17 -32.16 -5.30
C THR A 448 3.24 -32.12 -4.09
N PRO A 449 2.02 -32.69 -4.14
CA PRO A 449 1.13 -32.69 -2.98
C PRO A 449 1.62 -33.64 -1.90
N ASP A 450 1.51 -33.21 -0.64
CA ASP A 450 1.63 -34.06 0.54
C ASP A 450 0.26 -34.67 0.85
N GLY A 451 0.00 -35.84 0.26
CA GLY A 451 -1.25 -36.59 0.44
C GLY A 451 -2.29 -36.40 -0.67
N PRO A 452 -3.56 -36.82 -0.43
CA PRO A 452 -4.60 -36.82 -1.44
C PRO A 452 -5.13 -35.41 -1.74
N THR A 453 -5.35 -35.13 -3.03
CA THR A 453 -5.93 -33.86 -3.52
C THR A 453 -7.47 -33.85 -3.58
N GLN A 454 -8.10 -35.01 -3.30
CA GLN A 454 -9.54 -35.16 -3.15
C GLN A 454 -9.94 -34.87 -1.70
N LEU A 455 -10.60 -33.73 -1.49
CA LEU A 455 -11.09 -33.28 -0.18
C LEU A 455 -12.41 -33.96 0.23
N GLY A 456 -13.17 -34.49 -0.72
CA GLY A 456 -14.45 -35.15 -0.46
C GLY A 456 -15.55 -34.15 -0.10
N THR A 457 -16.02 -34.15 1.15
CA THR A 457 -17.05 -33.23 1.63
C THR A 457 -16.42 -32.13 2.48
N VAL A 458 -16.60 -30.87 2.08
CA VAL A 458 -16.23 -29.71 2.90
C VAL A 458 -17.51 -29.14 3.52
N GLY A 459 -17.63 -29.30 4.83
CA GLY A 459 -18.80 -28.86 5.60
C GLY A 459 -19.03 -27.34 5.54
N ALA A 460 -20.23 -26.90 5.90
CA ALA A 460 -20.54 -25.48 6.05
C ALA A 460 -19.62 -24.83 7.11
N GLY A 461 -19.01 -23.70 6.79
CA GLY A 461 -18.04 -23.01 7.64
C GLY A 461 -16.69 -23.71 7.82
N GLN A 462 -16.42 -24.78 7.07
CA GLN A 462 -15.18 -25.55 7.17
C GLN A 462 -14.21 -25.19 6.03
N THR A 463 -12.93 -25.51 6.23
CA THR A 463 -11.89 -25.37 5.20
C THR A 463 -11.26 -26.73 4.94
N GLY A 464 -11.17 -27.13 3.67
CA GLY A 464 -10.35 -28.27 3.25
C GLY A 464 -9.00 -27.78 2.74
N SER A 465 -7.91 -28.47 3.06
CA SER A 465 -6.55 -28.01 2.71
C SER A 465 -5.67 -29.15 2.19
N VAL A 466 -4.71 -28.80 1.33
CA VAL A 466 -3.64 -29.68 0.85
C VAL A 466 -2.33 -28.89 0.90
N THR A 467 -1.29 -29.51 1.45
CA THR A 467 0.07 -28.95 1.44
C THR A 467 0.81 -29.43 0.20
N TRP A 468 1.59 -28.56 -0.42
CA TRP A 468 2.37 -28.83 -1.61
C TRP A 468 3.83 -28.45 -1.37
N HIS A 469 4.74 -29.36 -1.70
CA HIS A 469 6.17 -29.09 -1.72
C HIS A 469 6.56 -28.54 -3.09
N LEU A 470 6.95 -27.27 -3.15
CA LEU A 470 7.44 -26.64 -4.36
C LEU A 470 8.96 -26.66 -4.39
N ALA A 471 9.49 -27.10 -5.53
CA ALA A 471 10.92 -27.18 -5.78
C ALA A 471 11.28 -26.65 -7.17
N ALA A 472 12.35 -25.87 -7.25
CA ALA A 472 13.01 -25.47 -8.49
C ALA A 472 14.53 -25.55 -8.30
N ASN A 473 15.25 -25.92 -9.36
CA ASN A 473 16.71 -25.81 -9.38
C ASN A 473 17.08 -24.47 -10.02
N GLN A 474 17.76 -23.59 -9.28
CA GLN A 474 18.17 -22.26 -9.74
C GLN A 474 16.99 -21.44 -10.32
N PRO A 475 15.94 -21.16 -9.51
CA PRO A 475 14.83 -20.35 -9.98
C PRO A 475 15.27 -18.93 -10.34
N ALA A 476 14.59 -18.33 -11.32
CA ALA A 476 14.78 -16.92 -11.67
C ALA A 476 14.33 -16.02 -10.50
N LEU A 477 15.04 -14.92 -10.30
CA LEU A 477 14.65 -13.88 -9.34
C LEU A 477 13.33 -13.21 -9.77
N GLY A 478 12.56 -12.75 -8.80
CA GLY A 478 11.30 -12.03 -9.03
C GLY A 478 10.06 -12.82 -8.59
N PRO A 479 8.86 -12.28 -8.89
CA PRO A 479 7.60 -12.85 -8.41
C PRO A 479 7.28 -14.19 -9.09
N VAL A 480 6.82 -15.15 -8.30
CA VAL A 480 6.30 -16.44 -8.75
C VAL A 480 4.81 -16.47 -8.43
N ALA A 481 3.98 -16.39 -9.47
CA ALA A 481 2.54 -16.50 -9.35
C ALA A 481 2.12 -17.97 -9.25
N LEU A 482 1.18 -18.25 -8.36
CA LEU A 482 0.59 -19.56 -8.15
C LEU A 482 -0.89 -19.50 -8.53
N THR A 483 -1.41 -20.61 -9.05
CA THR A 483 -2.83 -20.76 -9.31
C THR A 483 -3.32 -22.05 -8.68
N THR A 484 -4.27 -21.92 -7.77
CA THR A 484 -5.04 -23.07 -7.29
C THR A 484 -6.34 -23.17 -8.07
N ASN A 485 -6.70 -24.38 -8.47
CA ASN A 485 -8.00 -24.66 -9.09
C ASN A 485 -8.74 -25.66 -8.22
N ALA A 486 -9.97 -25.31 -7.84
CA ALA A 486 -10.85 -26.16 -7.08
C ALA A 486 -12.14 -26.43 -7.85
N SER A 487 -12.67 -27.63 -7.68
CA SER A 487 -14.00 -27.98 -8.17
C SER A 487 -14.74 -28.82 -7.16
N TRP A 488 -16.06 -28.69 -7.13
CA TRP A 488 -16.93 -29.39 -6.21
C TRP A 488 -18.32 -29.58 -6.86
N THR A 489 -19.18 -30.32 -6.19
CA THR A 489 -20.59 -30.47 -6.54
C THR A 489 -21.44 -29.72 -5.52
N TRP A 490 -22.39 -28.94 -6.00
CA TRP A 490 -23.42 -28.33 -5.19
C TRP A 490 -24.78 -28.49 -5.89
N ASN A 491 -25.77 -28.97 -5.14
CA ASN A 491 -27.12 -29.27 -5.65
C ASN A 491 -27.12 -30.10 -6.95
N GLY A 492 -26.27 -31.13 -7.01
CA GLY A 492 -26.12 -32.01 -8.18
C GLY A 492 -25.39 -31.40 -9.39
N SER A 493 -24.98 -30.13 -9.33
CA SER A 493 -24.26 -29.44 -10.39
C SER A 493 -22.78 -29.30 -10.06
N ALA A 494 -21.91 -29.52 -11.05
CA ALA A 494 -20.49 -29.25 -10.93
C ALA A 494 -20.24 -27.74 -10.85
N GLN A 495 -19.34 -27.34 -9.97
CA GLN A 495 -18.92 -25.97 -9.72
C GLN A 495 -17.40 -25.93 -9.69
N SER A 496 -16.83 -24.77 -9.99
CA SER A 496 -15.39 -24.55 -9.93
C SER A 496 -15.06 -23.10 -9.62
N ALA A 497 -13.93 -22.90 -8.97
CA ALA A 497 -13.33 -21.59 -8.79
C ALA A 497 -11.81 -21.72 -8.82
N SER A 498 -11.17 -20.61 -9.12
CA SER A 498 -9.73 -20.49 -9.10
C SER A 498 -9.33 -19.50 -8.01
N GLY A 499 -8.18 -19.75 -7.40
CA GLY A 499 -7.53 -18.87 -6.47
C GLY A 499 -6.09 -18.70 -6.89
N ALA A 500 -5.44 -17.69 -6.34
CA ALA A 500 -4.08 -17.34 -6.60
C ALA A 500 -3.25 -17.44 -5.32
N GLY A 501 -1.94 -17.34 -5.49
CA GLY A 501 -0.97 -17.14 -4.44
C GLY A 501 0.29 -16.56 -5.07
N ARG A 502 1.20 -16.03 -4.26
CA ARG A 502 2.46 -15.53 -4.78
C ARG A 502 3.53 -15.59 -3.70
N PHE A 503 4.75 -15.89 -4.12
CA PHE A 503 5.96 -15.57 -3.37
C PHE A 503 6.96 -14.89 -4.31
N VAL A 504 8.05 -14.35 -3.78
CA VAL A 504 9.11 -13.69 -4.56
C VAL A 504 10.41 -14.44 -4.35
N VAL A 505 11.11 -14.77 -5.43
CA VAL A 505 12.48 -15.28 -5.37
C VAL A 505 13.43 -14.11 -5.27
N ALA A 506 14.22 -14.06 -4.19
CA ALA A 506 15.17 -12.97 -3.95
C ALA A 506 16.48 -13.53 -3.36
N ASN A 507 17.58 -12.83 -3.60
CA ASN A 507 18.86 -13.15 -2.97
C ASN A 507 18.95 -12.44 -1.61
N PRO A 508 19.31 -13.15 -0.53
CA PRO A 508 19.70 -12.48 0.70
C PRO A 508 21.04 -11.74 0.51
N PRO A 509 21.36 -10.77 1.38
CA PRO A 509 22.66 -10.12 1.40
C PRO A 509 23.80 -11.12 1.57
N ALA A 510 24.95 -10.83 0.98
CA ALA A 510 26.15 -11.64 1.18
C ALA A 510 26.58 -11.64 2.66
N VAL A 511 27.24 -12.72 3.08
CA VAL A 511 27.88 -12.78 4.40
C VAL A 511 28.93 -11.67 4.51
N GLY A 512 28.95 -10.99 5.66
CA GLY A 512 29.79 -9.82 5.92
C GLY A 512 28.96 -8.58 6.26
N ARG A 513 29.55 -7.40 6.04
CA ARG A 513 28.90 -6.11 6.24
C ARG A 513 28.50 -5.51 4.91
N THR A 514 27.25 -5.09 4.79
CA THR A 514 26.70 -4.48 3.57
C THR A 514 25.88 -3.26 3.94
N THR A 515 26.07 -2.15 3.23
CA THR A 515 25.17 -0.99 3.35
C THR A 515 23.92 -1.20 2.51
N LEU A 516 22.74 -0.99 3.08
CA LEU A 516 21.45 -1.28 2.40
C LEU A 516 21.28 -0.50 1.09
N SER A 517 21.84 0.71 0.99
CA SER A 517 21.80 1.51 -0.23
C SER A 517 22.56 0.91 -1.42
N ASP A 518 23.42 -0.08 -1.19
CA ASP A 518 24.14 -0.83 -2.23
C ASP A 518 23.45 -2.15 -2.62
N GLY A 519 22.45 -2.59 -1.85
CA GLY A 519 21.75 -3.86 -2.05
C GLY A 519 20.38 -3.72 -2.71
N PRO A 520 19.86 -4.77 -3.37
CA PRO A 520 18.49 -4.77 -3.87
C PRO A 520 17.49 -4.83 -2.71
N TRP A 521 16.53 -3.91 -2.69
CA TRP A 521 15.34 -4.05 -1.86
C TRP A 521 14.32 -4.94 -2.57
N VAL A 522 13.42 -5.57 -1.83
CA VAL A 522 12.34 -6.40 -2.37
C VAL A 522 11.06 -5.61 -2.62
N PHE A 523 10.88 -4.48 -1.94
CA PHE A 523 9.87 -3.46 -2.24
C PHE A 523 10.33 -2.11 -1.67
N ALA A 524 9.81 -1.02 -2.23
CA ALA A 524 10.00 0.33 -1.73
C ALA A 524 8.77 1.16 -2.09
N ASP A 525 8.12 1.71 -1.06
CA ASP A 525 6.96 2.59 -1.15
C ASP A 525 7.31 3.91 -0.47
N ASN A 526 6.84 5.01 -1.03
CA ASN A 526 7.20 6.34 -0.54
C ASN A 526 6.02 7.28 -0.75
N GLY A 527 5.66 8.04 0.28
CA GLY A 527 4.49 8.89 0.28
C GLY A 527 4.56 9.97 -0.79
N TRP A 528 5.79 10.42 -1.08
CA TRP A 528 6.06 11.41 -2.10
C TRP A 528 7.45 11.23 -2.72
N GLY A 529 7.54 11.34 -4.05
CA GLY A 529 8.76 11.01 -4.80
C GLY A 529 9.19 9.55 -4.68
N PRO A 530 10.14 9.07 -5.50
CA PRO A 530 10.73 7.74 -5.32
C PRO A 530 11.68 7.70 -4.11
N VAL A 531 11.95 6.49 -3.58
CA VAL A 531 13.05 6.28 -2.64
C VAL A 531 14.37 6.46 -3.37
N GLU A 532 15.27 7.27 -2.81
CA GLU A 532 16.54 7.64 -3.41
C GLU A 532 17.73 6.93 -2.79
N ARG A 533 18.69 6.51 -3.63
CA ARG A 533 19.91 5.83 -3.17
C ARG A 533 21.05 6.84 -3.06
N ASN A 534 21.53 7.01 -1.83
CA ASN A 534 22.64 7.90 -1.48
C ASN A 534 22.36 9.40 -1.77
N LEU A 535 21.08 9.74 -1.96
CA LEU A 535 20.56 11.09 -2.17
C LEU A 535 19.29 11.25 -1.32
N SER A 536 18.95 12.48 -0.95
CA SER A 536 17.68 12.86 -0.32
C SER A 536 16.51 12.62 -1.27
N VAL A 537 15.26 12.68 -0.79
CA VAL A 537 14.09 12.56 -1.67
C VAL A 537 13.94 13.82 -2.54
N GLY A 538 14.14 13.71 -3.86
CA GLY A 538 14.11 14.87 -4.78
C GLY A 538 12.76 15.14 -5.44
N GLU A 539 11.69 14.58 -4.87
CA GLU A 539 10.28 14.88 -5.16
C GLU A 539 9.71 14.26 -6.45
N GLN A 540 10.44 14.28 -7.58
CA GLN A 540 9.84 14.01 -8.90
C GLN A 540 10.31 12.71 -9.56
N ALA A 541 11.62 12.51 -9.71
CA ALA A 541 12.18 11.47 -10.54
C ALA A 541 13.44 10.86 -9.93
N ALA A 542 13.63 9.55 -10.10
CA ALA A 542 14.78 8.85 -9.54
C ALA A 542 16.12 9.55 -9.87
N GLY A 543 16.88 9.90 -8.84
CA GLY A 543 18.19 10.54 -8.91
C GLY A 543 18.18 12.07 -8.97
N ASP A 544 17.05 12.72 -8.71
CA ASP A 544 16.96 14.20 -8.62
C ASP A 544 17.24 14.77 -7.21
N GLY A 545 17.39 13.88 -6.23
CA GLY A 545 17.74 14.20 -4.85
C GLY A 545 19.08 14.90 -4.66
N LYS A 546 19.23 15.58 -3.52
CA LYS A 546 20.49 16.23 -3.10
C LYS A 546 21.36 15.26 -2.28
N PRO A 547 22.63 15.58 -1.97
CA PRO A 547 23.39 14.79 -1.02
C PRO A 547 22.67 14.71 0.33
N LEU A 548 22.58 13.51 0.92
CA LEU A 548 21.99 13.29 2.24
C LEU A 548 22.71 14.14 3.29
N THR A 549 21.99 15.07 3.90
CA THR A 549 22.55 16.03 4.85
C THR A 549 21.67 16.17 6.08
N VAL A 550 22.22 15.94 7.27
CA VAL A 550 21.50 16.15 8.53
C VAL A 550 22.36 16.92 9.51
N ALA A 551 21.84 18.05 10.00
CA ALA A 551 22.51 18.99 10.87
C ALA A 551 23.90 19.40 10.34
N GLY A 552 23.98 19.67 9.03
CA GLY A 552 25.19 20.08 8.32
C GLY A 552 26.22 18.96 8.09
N THR A 553 25.92 17.72 8.46
CA THR A 553 26.79 16.57 8.21
C THR A 553 26.35 15.83 6.94
N VAL A 554 27.25 15.70 5.98
CA VAL A 554 27.01 14.95 4.73
C VAL A 554 27.24 13.45 4.95
N TYR A 555 26.31 12.63 4.48
CA TYR A 555 26.40 11.17 4.52
C TYR A 555 26.51 10.60 3.09
N PRO A 556 27.67 10.03 2.69
CA PRO A 556 27.86 9.54 1.33
C PRO A 556 27.02 8.30 0.96
N LYS A 557 26.45 7.64 1.97
CA LYS A 557 25.68 6.40 1.82
C LYS A 557 24.40 6.49 2.64
N GLY A 558 23.28 6.10 2.04
CA GLY A 558 21.99 6.09 2.72
C GLY A 558 20.81 5.96 1.76
N LEU A 559 19.61 6.10 2.31
CA LEU A 559 18.35 6.05 1.57
C LEU A 559 17.55 7.30 1.92
N GLY A 560 17.25 8.14 0.92
CA GLY A 560 16.34 9.28 1.06
C GLY A 560 14.90 8.84 0.85
N THR A 561 14.01 9.20 1.77
CA THR A 561 12.60 8.80 1.80
C THR A 561 11.72 9.97 2.19
N HIS A 562 10.41 9.79 2.07
CA HIS A 562 9.39 10.73 2.52
C HIS A 562 8.31 9.97 3.30
N ALA A 563 7.80 10.57 4.39
CA ALA A 563 6.73 9.93 5.16
C ALA A 563 5.35 10.04 4.47
N PRO A 564 4.47 9.03 4.58
CA PRO A 564 4.78 7.67 5.03
C PRO A 564 5.66 6.94 3.99
N GLY A 565 6.66 6.18 4.43
CA GLY A 565 7.59 5.46 3.54
C GLY A 565 7.99 4.10 4.09
N ARG A 566 8.21 3.11 3.21
CA ARG A 566 8.58 1.73 3.58
C ARG A 566 9.58 1.15 2.60
N ILE A 567 10.62 0.47 3.10
CA ILE A 567 11.60 -0.25 2.27
C ILE A 567 11.86 -1.63 2.86
N GLY A 568 11.64 -2.69 2.09
CA GLY A 568 11.86 -4.07 2.54
C GLY A 568 13.13 -4.70 1.98
N TYR A 569 13.85 -5.48 2.80
CA TYR A 569 14.98 -6.31 2.38
C TYR A 569 14.80 -7.76 2.84
N PHE A 570 14.95 -8.71 1.92
CA PHE A 570 14.93 -10.14 2.23
C PHE A 570 16.29 -10.58 2.79
N LEU A 571 16.29 -11.18 3.97
CA LEU A 571 17.49 -11.58 4.71
C LEU A 571 17.69 -13.09 4.81
N ASP A 572 16.65 -13.89 4.59
CA ASP A 572 16.66 -15.36 4.73
C ASP A 572 17.24 -15.84 6.08
N ALA A 573 17.04 -15.07 7.16
CA ALA A 573 17.66 -15.29 8.48
C ALA A 573 19.20 -15.33 8.49
N GLN A 574 19.87 -14.73 7.49
CA GLN A 574 21.33 -14.67 7.41
C GLN A 574 21.95 -13.54 8.24
N CYS A 575 21.15 -12.55 8.63
CA CYS A 575 21.64 -11.33 9.27
C CYS A 575 21.29 -11.28 10.76
N THR A 576 22.16 -10.66 11.54
CA THR A 576 22.03 -10.61 13.01
C THR A 576 21.89 -9.18 13.52
N GLN A 577 22.30 -8.18 12.74
CA GLN A 577 22.25 -6.79 13.18
C GLN A 577 22.03 -5.83 12.00
N LEU A 578 21.24 -4.79 12.26
CA LEU A 578 21.20 -3.56 11.47
C LEU A 578 21.60 -2.39 12.37
N THR A 579 22.53 -1.56 11.90
CA THR A 579 22.92 -0.29 12.54
C THR A 579 22.77 0.83 11.52
N THR A 580 22.10 1.91 11.90
CA THR A 580 21.91 3.08 11.05
C THR A 580 21.86 4.34 11.90
N LYS A 581 22.07 5.50 11.27
CA LYS A 581 21.54 6.76 11.80
C LYS A 581 20.32 7.17 10.99
N VAL A 582 19.49 8.05 11.55
CA VAL A 582 18.30 8.60 10.89
C VAL A 582 18.15 10.08 11.20
N GLY A 583 17.53 10.84 10.31
CA GLY A 583 17.25 12.26 10.51
C GLY A 583 16.35 12.84 9.43
N ILE A 584 15.95 14.10 9.59
CA ILE A 584 15.30 14.87 8.53
C ILE A 584 16.38 15.59 7.72
N ASP A 585 16.28 15.57 6.39
CA ASP A 585 17.27 16.21 5.52
C ASP A 585 17.27 17.74 5.67
N ASP A 586 18.45 18.35 5.62
CA ASP A 586 18.66 19.79 5.79
C ASP A 586 17.92 20.63 4.71
N GLU A 587 17.47 20.03 3.60
CA GLU A 587 16.76 20.74 2.53
C GLU A 587 15.41 21.31 2.94
N VAL A 588 14.79 20.77 3.99
CA VAL A 588 13.54 21.31 4.54
C VAL A 588 13.74 22.29 5.69
N ALA A 589 15.00 22.59 6.06
CA ALA A 589 15.39 23.37 7.24
C ALA A 589 14.78 22.78 8.52
N ASP A 590 14.28 23.62 9.44
CA ASP A 590 13.79 23.18 10.76
C ASP A 590 12.39 22.51 10.74
N ARG A 591 11.86 22.14 9.56
CA ARG A 591 10.50 21.60 9.36
C ARG A 591 10.50 20.07 9.30
N GLY A 592 9.33 19.46 9.48
CA GLY A 592 9.14 18.02 9.44
C GLY A 592 9.33 17.34 10.80
N GLU A 593 8.53 16.30 11.05
CA GLU A 593 8.64 15.43 12.22
C GLU A 593 8.15 14.02 11.88
N VAL A 594 9.08 13.06 11.92
CA VAL A 594 8.81 11.68 11.54
C VAL A 594 9.17 10.69 12.66
N GLN A 595 8.52 9.54 12.60
CA GLN A 595 8.83 8.36 13.37
C GLN A 595 9.52 7.33 12.46
N PHE A 596 10.81 7.09 12.70
CA PHE A 596 11.54 6.00 12.08
C PHE A 596 11.30 4.71 12.86
N GLU A 597 11.08 3.60 12.16
CA GLU A 597 10.89 2.28 12.74
C GLU A 597 11.60 1.20 11.92
N ILE A 598 12.19 0.21 12.60
CA ILE A 598 12.74 -0.99 11.98
C ILE A 598 11.85 -2.16 12.39
N TRP A 599 11.29 -2.86 11.42
CA TRP A 599 10.45 -4.04 11.63
C TRP A 599 11.14 -5.29 11.08
N GLY A 600 10.94 -6.43 11.74
CA GLY A 600 11.37 -7.74 11.26
C GLY A 600 10.21 -8.71 11.32
N ASP A 601 9.84 -9.29 10.19
CA ASP A 601 8.72 -10.25 10.07
C ASP A 601 7.43 -9.78 10.77
N GLY A 602 7.07 -8.50 10.58
CA GLY A 602 5.88 -7.89 11.20
C GLY A 602 6.01 -7.54 12.68
N THR A 603 7.21 -7.65 13.28
CA THR A 603 7.48 -7.22 14.66
C THR A 603 8.40 -6.01 14.69
N ARG A 604 8.00 -4.93 15.37
CA ARG A 604 8.86 -3.74 15.52
C ARG A 604 10.07 -4.05 16.42
N LEU A 605 11.26 -3.86 15.88
CA LEU A 605 12.54 -4.17 16.51
C LEU A 605 13.20 -2.92 17.12
N ALA A 606 13.02 -1.76 16.48
CA ALA A 606 13.58 -0.49 16.95
C ALA A 606 12.76 0.70 16.43
N GLN A 607 12.85 1.86 17.10
CA GLN A 607 12.18 3.08 16.68
C GLN A 607 12.91 4.35 17.18
N ALA A 608 12.83 5.45 16.45
CA ALA A 608 13.35 6.76 16.85
C ALA A 608 12.56 7.90 16.20
N THR A 609 12.29 8.99 16.95
CA THR A 609 11.73 10.22 16.37
C THR A 609 12.85 11.14 15.89
N ALA A 610 12.66 11.81 14.76
CA ALA A 610 13.50 12.90 14.29
C ALA A 610 12.67 14.13 13.92
N THR A 611 13.28 15.31 14.00
CA THR A 611 12.69 16.61 13.63
C THR A 611 13.67 17.36 12.74
N GLY A 612 13.19 18.30 11.91
CA GLY A 612 14.05 19.15 11.06
C GLY A 612 15.11 19.94 11.84
N ALA A 613 14.76 20.43 13.04
CA ALA A 613 15.72 21.12 13.92
C ALA A 613 16.68 20.15 14.67
N GLY A 614 16.50 18.84 14.51
CA GLY A 614 17.22 17.79 15.23
C GLY A 614 18.49 17.33 14.53
N GLY A 615 19.37 16.65 15.27
CA GLY A 615 20.52 15.96 14.70
C GLY A 615 20.22 14.50 14.38
N ALA A 616 21.17 13.84 13.71
CA ALA A 616 21.05 12.41 13.39
C ALA A 616 20.96 11.53 14.66
N VAL A 617 19.96 10.66 14.72
CA VAL A 617 19.70 9.72 15.83
C VAL A 617 20.17 8.32 15.43
N THR A 618 20.82 7.60 16.34
CA THR A 618 21.28 6.21 16.07
C THR A 618 20.17 5.20 16.35
N LEU A 619 19.99 4.26 15.42
CA LEU A 619 19.07 3.14 15.49
C LEU A 619 19.83 1.82 15.33
N ASN A 620 19.50 0.84 16.17
CA ASN A 620 20.06 -0.50 16.12
C ASN A 620 18.95 -1.54 16.27
N ALA A 621 18.97 -2.59 15.45
CA ALA A 621 18.02 -3.69 15.55
C ALA A 621 18.76 -5.04 15.54
N ASN A 622 18.29 -5.99 16.36
CA ASN A 622 18.70 -7.39 16.32
C ASN A 622 17.88 -8.12 15.26
N LEU A 623 18.54 -8.67 14.26
CA LEU A 623 17.92 -9.34 13.12
C LEU A 623 18.00 -10.87 13.17
N THR A 624 18.45 -11.44 14.29
CA THR A 624 18.62 -12.90 14.42
C THR A 624 17.31 -13.64 14.13
N GLY A 625 17.30 -14.45 13.07
CA GLY A 625 16.12 -15.23 12.66
C GLY A 625 15.15 -14.49 11.73
N VAL A 626 15.35 -13.19 11.49
CA VAL A 626 14.46 -12.36 10.67
C VAL A 626 14.57 -12.75 9.20
N GLN A 627 13.43 -13.03 8.55
CA GLN A 627 13.36 -13.33 7.12
C GLN A 627 13.34 -12.06 6.28
N VAL A 628 12.58 -11.04 6.69
CA VAL A 628 12.47 -9.75 6.02
C VAL A 628 12.58 -8.63 7.03
N VAL A 629 13.46 -7.66 6.77
CA VAL A 629 13.52 -6.41 7.51
C VAL A 629 12.85 -5.30 6.71
N GLU A 630 12.07 -4.46 7.38
CA GLU A 630 11.41 -3.29 6.81
C GLU A 630 11.90 -2.03 7.52
N LEU A 631 12.29 -1.03 6.75
CA LEU A 631 12.56 0.33 7.19
C LEU A 631 11.30 1.15 6.97
N VAL A 632 10.69 1.66 8.03
CA VAL A 632 9.42 2.39 7.99
C VAL A 632 9.62 3.82 8.50
N VAL A 633 9.05 4.78 7.79
CA VAL A 633 8.98 6.19 8.20
C VAL A 633 7.51 6.56 8.25
N ASP A 634 7.00 6.87 9.44
CA ASP A 634 5.63 7.33 9.64
C ASP A 634 5.58 8.83 9.97
N PRO A 635 4.61 9.58 9.43
CA PRO A 635 4.43 10.99 9.78
C PRO A 635 3.90 11.09 11.22
N LYS A 636 4.40 12.03 12.02
CA LYS A 636 3.84 12.34 13.35
C LYS A 636 2.76 13.43 13.32
N GLY A 637 2.38 13.87 12.13
CA GLY A 637 1.39 14.91 11.88
C GLY A 637 1.06 15.01 10.39
N SER A 638 1.09 16.23 9.83
CA SER A 638 1.06 16.41 8.38
C SER A 638 2.35 15.84 7.79
N PRO A 639 2.29 15.12 6.65
CA PRO A 639 3.49 14.64 5.98
C PRO A 639 4.29 15.77 5.29
N ASP A 640 3.81 17.02 5.30
CA ASP A 640 4.53 18.14 4.68
C ASP A 640 5.94 18.30 5.26
N PHE A 641 6.95 18.33 4.38
CA PHE A 641 8.37 18.47 4.73
C PHE A 641 8.99 17.27 5.46
N ASP A 642 8.36 16.10 5.44
CA ASP A 642 8.88 14.89 6.08
C ASP A 642 9.94 14.17 5.20
N HIS A 643 10.97 14.91 4.75
CA HIS A 643 12.10 14.38 3.98
C HIS A 643 13.04 13.63 4.91
N ALA A 644 12.86 12.31 4.97
CA ALA A 644 13.44 11.43 5.96
C ALA A 644 14.61 10.63 5.40
N ASP A 645 15.75 10.66 6.09
CA ASP A 645 16.97 10.00 5.64
C ASP A 645 17.37 8.83 6.54
N TRP A 646 17.63 7.68 5.92
CA TRP A 646 18.33 6.56 6.52
C TRP A 646 19.83 6.65 6.20
N LEU A 647 20.63 6.99 7.20
CA LEU A 647 22.03 7.39 7.04
C LEU A 647 22.97 6.23 7.36
N ALA A 648 23.72 5.77 6.36
CA ALA A 648 24.62 4.62 6.42
C ALA A 648 24.02 3.35 7.08
N PRO A 649 22.85 2.86 6.62
CA PRO A 649 22.24 1.66 7.16
C PRO A 649 23.06 0.41 6.82
N GLU A 650 23.79 -0.14 7.79
CA GLU A 650 24.69 -1.29 7.64
C GLU A 650 24.08 -2.56 8.24
N LEU A 651 23.95 -3.60 7.41
CA LEU A 651 23.66 -4.97 7.84
C LEU A 651 24.93 -5.71 8.20
N THR A 652 24.86 -6.53 9.24
CA THR A 652 25.85 -7.58 9.52
C THR A 652 25.20 -8.95 9.31
N CYS A 653 25.72 -9.70 8.35
CA CYS A 653 25.25 -11.03 7.99
C CYS A 653 26.33 -12.09 8.24
N VAL A 654 25.93 -13.19 8.86
CA VAL A 654 26.81 -14.31 9.27
C VAL A 654 26.38 -15.63 8.64
N GLY A 655 25.42 -15.60 7.71
CA GLY A 655 24.88 -16.78 7.03
C GLY A 655 23.86 -17.55 7.88
N THR A 656 23.16 -18.50 7.26
CA THR A 656 22.14 -19.31 7.95
C THR A 656 22.78 -20.49 8.70
N PRO A 657 22.44 -20.71 9.98
CA PRO A 657 22.73 -21.96 10.67
C PRO A 657 22.23 -23.18 9.87
N PRO A 658 22.85 -24.36 9.98
CA PRO A 658 22.32 -25.56 9.37
C PRO A 658 20.89 -25.88 9.89
N PRO A 659 19.99 -26.40 9.04
CA PRO A 659 18.66 -26.82 9.45
C PRO A 659 18.70 -27.98 10.45
N VAL A 660 17.57 -28.23 11.12
CA VAL A 660 17.39 -29.38 12.02
C VAL A 660 17.65 -30.68 11.26
N GLY A 661 18.36 -31.61 11.90
CA GLY A 661 18.76 -32.89 11.31
C GLY A 661 20.19 -32.85 10.77
N LYS A 662 20.46 -33.67 9.76
CA LYS A 662 21.79 -33.83 9.16
C LYS A 662 21.98 -32.88 7.99
N SER A 663 23.12 -32.19 7.95
CA SER A 663 23.50 -31.28 6.87
C SER A 663 24.93 -31.51 6.43
N LYS A 664 25.16 -31.65 5.12
CA LYS A 664 26.51 -31.71 4.53
C LYS A 664 27.09 -30.31 4.42
N LEU A 665 28.26 -30.06 5.00
CA LEU A 665 28.90 -28.74 4.94
C LEU A 665 29.29 -28.33 3.51
N ALA A 666 29.53 -29.30 2.63
CA ALA A 666 29.77 -29.05 1.20
C ALA A 666 28.56 -28.40 0.48
N ASP A 667 27.35 -28.49 1.04
CA ASP A 667 26.13 -27.87 0.53
C ASP A 667 25.73 -26.61 1.31
N ARG A 668 26.52 -26.20 2.32
CA ARG A 668 26.23 -25.03 3.17
C ARG A 668 27.08 -23.81 2.79
N PRO A 669 26.57 -22.58 2.96
CA PRO A 669 27.38 -21.38 2.82
C PRO A 669 28.44 -21.32 3.93
N TRP A 670 29.69 -21.05 3.57
CA TRP A 670 30.74 -20.69 4.52
C TRP A 670 30.77 -19.17 4.71
N THR A 671 31.18 -18.71 5.89
CA THR A 671 31.26 -17.29 6.24
C THR A 671 32.59 -16.65 5.88
N SER A 672 33.64 -17.46 5.80
CA SER A 672 34.99 -17.07 5.40
C SER A 672 35.67 -18.28 4.80
N MET A 673 36.55 -18.03 3.83
CA MET A 673 37.40 -19.05 3.24
C MET A 673 38.77 -18.44 2.92
N SER A 674 39.82 -19.17 3.27
CA SER A 674 41.19 -18.95 2.84
C SER A 674 41.80 -20.29 2.42
N ASN A 675 42.72 -20.26 1.47
CA ASN A 675 43.37 -21.47 0.97
C ASN A 675 44.81 -21.14 0.59
N GLY A 676 45.75 -22.05 0.87
CA GLY A 676 47.16 -21.78 0.60
C GLY A 676 47.48 -21.72 -0.90
N TRP A 677 46.79 -22.52 -1.72
CA TRP A 677 46.94 -22.55 -3.17
C TRP A 677 45.63 -22.93 -3.84
N GLY A 678 45.24 -22.22 -4.89
CA GLY A 678 43.95 -22.42 -5.57
C GLY A 678 42.71 -22.10 -4.72
N PRO A 679 41.51 -22.11 -5.32
CA PRO A 679 40.26 -22.01 -4.56
C PRO A 679 39.94 -23.31 -3.81
N VAL A 680 39.14 -23.21 -2.74
CA VAL A 680 38.48 -24.39 -2.16
C VAL A 680 37.39 -24.87 -3.11
N GLU A 681 37.34 -26.16 -3.37
CA GLU A 681 36.45 -26.80 -4.32
C GLU A 681 35.34 -27.59 -3.62
N ARG A 682 34.10 -27.43 -4.08
CA ARG A 682 32.96 -28.18 -3.55
C ARG A 682 32.79 -29.49 -4.32
N ASN A 683 32.78 -30.60 -3.58
CA ASN A 683 32.59 -31.95 -4.11
C ASN A 683 33.63 -32.35 -5.18
N ARG A 684 34.80 -31.69 -5.17
CA ARG A 684 35.94 -31.89 -6.06
C ARG A 684 37.24 -31.64 -5.28
N SER A 685 38.34 -32.27 -5.71
CA SER A 685 39.69 -32.02 -5.23
C SER A 685 40.13 -30.58 -5.54
N ASN A 686 41.24 -30.11 -4.97
CA ASN A 686 41.78 -28.80 -5.33
C ASN A 686 42.49 -28.86 -6.69
N GLY A 687 41.90 -28.27 -7.73
CA GLY A 687 42.47 -28.28 -9.09
C GLY A 687 43.55 -27.21 -9.36
N GLU A 688 43.93 -26.45 -8.35
CA GLU A 688 44.88 -25.33 -8.40
C GLU A 688 44.38 -24.05 -9.10
N GLN A 689 43.81 -24.09 -10.32
CA GLN A 689 43.27 -22.92 -11.06
C GLN A 689 42.47 -23.27 -12.35
N PRO A 690 41.26 -22.70 -12.63
CA PRO A 690 40.33 -21.88 -11.82
C PRO A 690 39.19 -22.70 -11.19
N ALA A 691 38.36 -22.07 -10.36
CA ALA A 691 37.24 -22.72 -9.67
C ALA A 691 36.43 -23.71 -10.53
N GLY A 692 36.27 -24.93 -10.04
CA GLY A 692 35.54 -26.03 -10.69
C GLY A 692 36.38 -26.91 -11.62
N ASP A 693 37.70 -26.74 -11.64
CA ASP A 693 38.68 -27.54 -12.39
C ASP A 693 39.10 -28.85 -11.70
N GLY A 694 38.86 -28.94 -10.39
CA GLY A 694 39.17 -30.10 -9.56
C GLY A 694 38.57 -31.41 -10.05
N GLN A 695 39.27 -32.50 -9.78
CA GLN A 695 38.83 -33.86 -10.08
C GLN A 695 37.83 -34.36 -9.03
N PRO A 696 37.13 -35.50 -9.24
CA PRO A 696 36.36 -36.11 -8.17
C PRO A 696 37.24 -36.39 -6.95
N LEU A 697 36.76 -36.07 -5.74
CA LEU A 697 37.47 -36.35 -4.48
C LEU A 697 37.80 -37.84 -4.37
N THR A 698 39.08 -38.19 -4.37
CA THR A 698 39.55 -39.57 -4.34
C THR A 698 40.63 -39.75 -3.30
N VAL A 699 40.44 -40.68 -2.36
CA VAL A 699 41.47 -41.02 -1.37
C VAL A 699 41.53 -42.52 -1.20
N ALA A 700 42.75 -43.07 -1.27
CA ALA A 700 43.03 -44.50 -1.17
C ALA A 700 42.20 -45.33 -2.17
N GLY A 701 42.01 -44.80 -3.39
CA GLY A 701 41.27 -45.42 -4.48
C GLY A 701 39.74 -45.38 -4.35
N SER A 702 39.20 -44.70 -3.33
CA SER A 702 37.76 -44.56 -3.10
C SER A 702 37.27 -43.17 -3.50
N VAL A 703 36.17 -43.11 -4.27
CA VAL A 703 35.55 -41.86 -4.71
C VAL A 703 34.52 -41.37 -3.69
N TYR A 704 34.58 -40.09 -3.33
CA TYR A 704 33.63 -39.44 -2.43
C TYR A 704 32.77 -38.43 -3.19
N PRO A 705 31.44 -38.64 -3.28
CA PRO A 705 30.56 -37.76 -4.06
C PRO A 705 30.31 -36.40 -3.37
N SER A 706 30.76 -36.23 -2.13
CA SER A 706 30.62 -34.98 -1.40
C SER A 706 31.79 -34.71 -0.47
N GLY A 707 32.22 -33.45 -0.43
CA GLY A 707 33.34 -32.98 0.38
C GLY A 707 33.82 -31.59 -0.02
N LEU A 708 34.94 -31.18 0.57
CA LEU A 708 35.61 -29.91 0.28
C LEU A 708 37.09 -30.21 -0.02
N GLY A 709 37.52 -30.01 -1.26
CA GLY A 709 38.93 -30.10 -1.65
C GLY A 709 39.61 -28.76 -1.40
N ALA A 710 40.78 -28.78 -0.76
CA ALA A 710 41.49 -27.60 -0.32
C ALA A 710 43.01 -27.83 -0.33
N HIS A 711 43.76 -26.83 0.10
CA HIS A 711 45.22 -26.89 0.24
C HIS A 711 45.63 -26.56 1.68
N ALA A 712 46.78 -27.09 2.13
CA ALA A 712 47.39 -26.67 3.39
C ALA A 712 47.56 -25.14 3.49
N ASN A 713 47.58 -24.63 4.72
CA ASN A 713 47.54 -23.20 5.05
C ASN A 713 46.23 -22.52 4.65
N GLY A 714 45.11 -23.23 4.84
CA GLY A 714 43.77 -22.78 4.52
C GLY A 714 42.80 -22.93 5.69
N SER A 715 41.68 -22.22 5.62
CA SER A 715 40.58 -22.34 6.57
C SER A 715 39.23 -22.10 5.90
N ILE A 716 38.22 -22.83 6.35
CA ILE A 716 36.82 -22.67 5.92
C ILE A 716 35.97 -22.52 7.17
N THR A 717 35.28 -21.39 7.29
CA THR A 717 34.47 -21.06 8.47
C THR A 717 32.99 -21.22 8.17
N PHE A 718 32.23 -21.85 9.07
CA PHE A 718 30.78 -22.02 8.98
C PHE A 718 30.09 -21.44 10.23
N HIS A 719 28.93 -20.82 10.04
CA HIS A 719 28.08 -20.40 11.15
C HIS A 719 27.14 -21.54 11.55
N LEU A 720 27.24 -22.00 12.79
CA LEU A 720 26.41 -23.07 13.36
C LEU A 720 25.31 -22.55 14.28
N GLY A 721 25.44 -21.33 14.80
CA GLY A 721 24.41 -20.69 15.62
C GLY A 721 24.04 -21.47 16.89
N LYS A 722 24.95 -22.29 17.44
CA LYS A 722 24.71 -23.17 18.61
C LYS A 722 23.62 -24.22 18.40
N ARG A 723 23.30 -24.54 17.15
CA ARG A 723 22.26 -25.52 16.81
C ARG A 723 22.78 -26.94 16.63
N CYS A 724 24.07 -27.12 16.44
CA CYS A 724 24.65 -28.41 16.08
C CYS A 724 25.24 -29.11 17.30
N SER A 725 25.17 -30.44 17.31
CA SER A 725 25.68 -31.29 18.40
C SER A 725 26.88 -32.11 17.97
N SER A 726 27.01 -32.45 16.69
CA SER A 726 28.14 -33.24 16.21
C SER A 726 28.54 -32.91 14.77
N LEU A 727 29.81 -33.14 14.48
CA LEU A 727 30.40 -33.17 13.14
C LEU A 727 31.01 -34.54 12.92
N THR A 728 30.72 -35.16 11.79
CA THR A 728 31.32 -36.42 11.34
C THR A 728 31.84 -36.26 9.93
N MET A 729 33.07 -36.72 9.70
CA MET A 729 33.69 -36.69 8.38
C MET A 729 34.79 -37.72 8.28
N SER A 730 35.43 -37.77 7.12
CA SER A 730 36.75 -38.37 6.96
C SER A 730 37.68 -37.37 6.29
N VAL A 731 38.99 -37.56 6.44
CA VAL A 731 40.00 -36.69 5.84
C VAL A 731 41.08 -37.49 5.15
N GLY A 732 41.73 -36.90 4.15
CA GLY A 732 42.78 -37.54 3.38
C GLY A 732 43.50 -36.58 2.46
N ILE A 733 44.59 -37.04 1.87
CA ILE A 733 45.25 -36.36 0.75
C ILE A 733 44.73 -36.97 -0.54
N ASP A 734 44.38 -36.14 -1.52
CA ASP A 734 43.76 -36.61 -2.77
C ASP A 734 44.74 -37.49 -3.57
N ASP A 735 44.22 -38.56 -4.19
CA ASP A 735 44.98 -39.54 -4.96
C ASP A 735 45.70 -38.90 -6.17
N GLU A 736 45.27 -37.71 -6.63
CA GLU A 736 45.89 -37.00 -7.76
C GLU A 736 47.37 -36.65 -7.52
N VAL A 737 47.77 -36.48 -6.25
CA VAL A 737 49.16 -36.21 -5.89
C VAL A 737 49.98 -37.48 -5.62
N GLY A 738 49.35 -38.66 -5.57
CA GLY A 738 49.97 -39.94 -5.26
C GLY A 738 50.48 -39.99 -3.80
N ASP A 739 51.63 -40.61 -3.56
CA ASP A 739 52.19 -40.78 -2.20
C ASP A 739 52.77 -39.49 -1.56
N ARG A 740 52.51 -38.32 -2.15
CA ARG A 740 53.06 -37.01 -1.74
C ARG A 740 52.03 -36.23 -0.91
N GLY A 741 52.49 -35.19 -0.22
CA GLY A 741 51.65 -34.34 0.61
C GLY A 741 51.50 -34.86 2.05
N GLN A 742 51.46 -33.92 3.00
CA GLN A 742 51.29 -34.18 4.41
C GLN A 742 50.61 -33.00 5.10
N VAL A 743 49.38 -33.19 5.58
CA VAL A 743 48.55 -32.10 6.10
C VAL A 743 47.97 -32.43 7.47
N HIS A 744 47.99 -31.43 8.35
CA HIS A 744 47.30 -31.43 9.63
C HIS A 744 45.89 -30.88 9.44
N PHE A 745 44.89 -31.72 9.69
CA PHE A 745 43.48 -31.35 9.68
C PHE A 745 43.06 -30.99 11.09
N GLU A 746 42.53 -29.78 11.29
CA GLU A 746 42.05 -29.32 12.58
C GLU A 746 40.62 -28.82 12.50
N VAL A 747 39.81 -29.20 13.48
CA VAL A 747 38.45 -28.71 13.67
C VAL A 747 38.42 -27.79 14.88
N TRP A 748 38.01 -26.55 14.70
CA TRP A 748 37.90 -25.56 15.77
C TRP A 748 36.45 -25.06 15.93
N GLY A 749 36.00 -24.88 17.16
CA GLY A 749 34.73 -24.26 17.51
C GLY A 749 34.95 -23.05 18.39
N ASP A 750 34.45 -21.88 17.97
CA ASP A 750 34.56 -20.60 18.69
C ASP A 750 36.00 -20.31 19.19
N GLY A 751 37.00 -20.60 18.35
CA GLY A 751 38.41 -20.40 18.66
C GLY A 751 39.04 -21.46 19.57
N THR A 752 38.35 -22.55 19.87
CA THR A 752 38.87 -23.71 20.63
C THR A 752 39.01 -24.93 19.71
N ARG A 753 40.16 -25.62 19.71
CA ARG A 753 40.36 -26.84 18.91
C ARG A 753 39.58 -28.01 19.51
N LEU A 754 38.72 -28.62 18.72
CA LEU A 754 37.80 -29.69 19.11
C LEU A 754 38.29 -31.08 18.66
N ALA A 755 38.92 -31.16 17.49
CA ALA A 755 39.46 -32.41 16.95
C ALA A 755 40.63 -32.13 16.01
N GLN A 756 41.47 -33.14 15.78
CA GLN A 756 42.55 -33.08 14.79
C GLN A 756 42.83 -34.47 14.21
N ALA A 757 43.37 -34.50 12.99
CA ALA A 757 43.88 -35.70 12.33
C ALA A 757 45.04 -35.34 11.39
N ASP A 758 45.96 -36.28 11.19
CA ASP A 758 47.05 -36.12 10.23
C ASP A 758 46.80 -37.06 9.05
N ALA A 759 46.98 -36.58 7.82
CA ALA A 759 46.93 -37.41 6.63
C ALA A 759 48.17 -37.23 5.76
N THR A 760 48.51 -38.29 5.03
CA THR A 760 49.66 -38.35 4.12
C THR A 760 49.20 -38.95 2.79
N GLY A 761 49.82 -38.61 1.66
CA GLY A 761 49.48 -39.19 0.35
C GLY A 761 49.49 -40.73 0.30
N ALA A 762 50.45 -41.37 0.99
CA ALA A 762 50.51 -42.84 1.09
C ALA A 762 49.56 -43.45 2.15
N GLY A 763 48.73 -42.60 2.80
CA GLY A 763 47.93 -42.95 3.97
C GLY A 763 46.53 -43.45 3.61
N ALA A 764 45.92 -44.20 4.52
CA ALA A 764 44.50 -44.51 4.42
C ALA A 764 43.65 -43.28 4.84
N VAL A 765 42.39 -43.28 4.44
CA VAL A 765 41.38 -42.32 4.92
C VAL A 765 41.31 -42.33 6.46
N VAL A 766 41.30 -41.15 7.06
CA VAL A 766 41.23 -40.99 8.52
C VAL A 766 39.86 -40.47 8.94
N PRO A 767 39.07 -41.21 9.74
CA PRO A 767 37.81 -40.72 10.26
C PRO A 767 38.04 -39.63 11.32
N LEU A 768 37.22 -38.57 11.28
CA LEU A 768 37.32 -37.45 12.20
C LEU A 768 35.92 -37.03 12.69
N THR A 769 35.79 -36.83 13.99
CA THR A 769 34.53 -36.41 14.63
C THR A 769 34.77 -35.33 15.67
N ALA A 770 33.84 -34.39 15.82
CA ALA A 770 33.89 -33.35 16.86
C ALA A 770 32.52 -33.15 17.52
N ASP A 771 32.53 -32.84 18.82
CA ASP A 771 31.36 -32.35 19.56
C ASP A 771 31.18 -30.85 19.28
N LEU A 772 30.01 -30.49 18.76
CA LEU A 772 29.67 -29.12 18.39
C LEU A 772 28.70 -28.44 19.38
N THR A 773 28.42 -29.08 20.51
CA THR A 773 27.49 -28.56 21.51
C THR A 773 27.87 -27.15 21.94
N ASN A 774 26.93 -26.20 21.80
CA ASN A 774 27.11 -24.77 22.09
C ASN A 774 28.11 -24.02 21.19
N VAL A 775 28.57 -24.60 20.09
CA VAL A 775 29.47 -23.95 19.13
C VAL A 775 28.69 -23.01 18.22
N THR A 776 29.12 -21.75 18.14
CA THR A 776 28.51 -20.72 17.28
C THR A 776 29.15 -20.72 15.89
N THR A 777 30.46 -20.89 15.83
CA THR A 777 31.27 -20.82 14.62
C THR A 777 32.20 -22.03 14.55
N LEU A 778 32.22 -22.70 13.41
CA LEU A 778 33.07 -23.86 13.11
C LEU A 778 34.14 -23.47 12.09
N ASP A 779 35.41 -23.68 12.41
CA ASP A 779 36.50 -23.58 11.42
C ASP A 779 37.04 -24.98 11.10
N LEU A 780 37.10 -25.31 9.81
CA LEU A 780 37.90 -26.41 9.28
C LEU A 780 39.24 -25.81 8.83
N ARG A 781 40.34 -26.16 9.49
CA ARG A 781 41.67 -25.59 9.22
C ARG A 781 42.62 -26.66 8.74
N LEU A 782 43.45 -26.29 7.77
CA LEU A 782 44.53 -27.10 7.25
C LEU A 782 45.85 -26.40 7.53
N ASP A 783 46.75 -27.09 8.23
CA ASP A 783 48.12 -26.63 8.47
C ASP A 783 49.11 -27.59 7.79
N SER A 784 50.23 -27.06 7.34
CA SER A 784 51.28 -27.87 6.70
C SER A 784 51.99 -28.75 7.73
N ALA A 785 52.15 -30.04 7.43
CA ALA A 785 52.95 -30.95 8.26
C ALA A 785 54.40 -31.09 7.75
N GLY A 786 54.78 -30.31 6.74
CA GLY A 786 56.07 -30.40 6.04
C GLY A 786 56.19 -29.38 4.91
N SER A 787 56.59 -29.84 3.71
CA SER A 787 56.51 -29.02 2.49
C SER A 787 55.05 -28.86 2.09
N VAL A 788 54.68 -27.67 1.63
CA VAL A 788 53.34 -27.39 1.10
C VAL A 788 53.14 -27.91 -0.32
N ASP A 789 54.21 -28.39 -0.97
CA ASP A 789 54.11 -28.97 -2.32
C ASP A 789 53.23 -30.23 -2.27
N PHE A 790 52.17 -30.26 -3.10
CA PHE A 790 51.24 -31.39 -3.22
C PHE A 790 50.33 -31.62 -2.01
N ASP A 791 50.09 -30.61 -1.17
CA ASP A 791 49.19 -30.70 -0.01
C ASP A 791 47.70 -30.54 -0.39
N HIS A 792 47.26 -31.33 -1.38
CA HIS A 792 45.87 -31.36 -1.85
C HIS A 792 45.04 -32.18 -0.85
N ALA A 793 44.36 -31.47 0.04
CA ALA A 793 43.73 -32.02 1.22
C ALA A 793 42.21 -32.02 1.09
N ASP A 794 41.60 -33.15 1.41
CA ASP A 794 40.18 -33.37 1.24
C ASP A 794 39.46 -33.56 2.58
N TRP A 795 38.45 -32.73 2.79
CA TRP A 795 37.43 -32.96 3.80
C TRP A 795 36.31 -33.80 3.18
N LEU A 796 36.30 -35.11 3.45
CA LEU A 796 35.43 -36.10 2.83
C LEU A 796 34.11 -36.23 3.61
N SER A 797 33.00 -35.92 2.94
CA SER A 797 31.64 -36.00 3.48
C SER A 797 31.44 -35.35 4.86
N PRO A 798 31.87 -34.09 5.07
CA PRO A 798 31.68 -33.41 6.35
C PRO A 798 30.20 -33.14 6.59
N GLU A 799 29.63 -33.80 7.60
CA GLU A 799 28.22 -33.75 7.96
C GLU A 799 28.05 -33.30 9.41
N VAL A 800 27.23 -32.27 9.62
CA VAL A 800 26.81 -31.83 10.96
C VAL A 800 25.41 -32.37 11.28
N THR A 801 25.17 -32.67 12.56
CA THR A 801 23.83 -32.97 13.08
C THR A 801 23.37 -31.83 13.99
N CYS A 802 22.18 -31.28 13.73
CA CYS A 802 21.67 -30.09 14.42
C CYS A 802 20.22 -30.26 14.91
N THR A 803 19.84 -29.45 15.89
CA THR A 803 18.56 -29.47 16.61
C THR A 803 17.80 -28.14 16.53
#